data_AF-A0A7Z8YL77-F1
#
_entry.id   AF-A0A7Z8YL77-F1
#
_cell.length_a   1.000
_cell.length_b   1.000
_cell.length_c   1.000
_cell.angle_alpha   90.00
_cell.angle_beta   90.00
_cell.angle_gamma   90.00
#
_symmetry.space_group_name_H-M   'P 1'
#
loop_
_entity.id
_entity.type
_entity.pdbx_description
1 polymer ?
#
loop_
_entity_poly.entity_id
_entity_poly.type
_entity_poly.pdbx_seq_one_letter_code
_entity_poly.pdbx_strand_id
1 'polypeptide(L)'
;MNEQQILKKIEAWDDQDKIQPIIDFIENLSPDEQTVEVMGELARAYNNLYWKNPTEENKKYLEKAIAVLLYLEKEQGDTAYWNYRMAYSHFYLNNLDQAQYFFQKDKDLGGNGNDTEIYLKCIEIAKEKGLTGVEVYSGGKGNIEYPLERFLNHLKTHAPRLVETLLPAVSDTEIASFEQKMGKKLPEDFIQLHKTFSGQKEGSAMFNPQFQRWVAFSEIEEVQEKWIKNLEKTFGKNWQTISLNEAYSDVDEVKNTLYSKNWIPFLQGQDYLICIDLEPVNEENYGQVICISYSDYAEQYAVEVLYFELAHWLGDIERGLYMGLITYDEDLNMLRFNATENAPVYYTDDEMTELVYSVEREFGAISEIMEDNDDSVLKCDVFVVPPNEDKDYYTLITSGLGAYKMEMPGDIPYAENIELAINLPASWNPNSHEEKDVWAVQWLKNIAALPVTYHTYLSGGHSIPIGGKIPGTDFVGFVLAHCLKFVKEDETQPIIAQVSEDKKIHFYYLTPVFQEELDYKLEHSADALFDKFIEHDVPYPPVVEVLRPNVCEGYVPDENIHLLDEIQWAFNENIYESLMNFWDAVVGYNEKMGNDLEEYNPFATLFRSPKVKLLYEAWIESEEQLWEYEKLVDTSIFKNSPNEDGLYKAEILALCESLEPTFNAITMLLWIHNSLSNKELYENIFFEGFAIEGYEEDGTPVISLKVGT
;
A
#
# COMPACT_ATOMS: atom_id res chain seq x y z
N MET A 1 13.03 24.67 26.00
CA MET A 1 13.12 23.93 24.73
C MET A 1 12.71 24.87 23.61
N ASN A 2 13.29 24.74 22.42
CA ASN A 2 12.75 25.47 21.27
C ASN A 2 11.48 24.74 20.74
N GLU A 3 10.67 25.42 19.94
CA GLU A 3 9.40 24.89 19.41
C GLU A 3 9.56 23.53 18.71
N GLN A 4 10.58 23.38 17.87
CA GLN A 4 10.82 22.12 17.14
C GLN A 4 11.11 20.94 18.07
N GLN A 5 11.89 21.16 19.14
CA GLN A 5 12.15 20.14 20.16
C GLN A 5 10.88 19.74 20.91
N ILE A 6 9.98 20.70 21.15
CA ILE A 6 8.69 20.45 21.81
C ILE A 6 7.80 19.62 20.89
N LEU A 7 7.65 20.01 19.63
CA LEU A 7 6.82 19.31 18.65
C LEU A 7 7.31 17.89 18.38
N LYS A 8 8.62 17.68 18.24
CA LYS A 8 9.20 16.33 18.07
C LYS A 8 8.91 15.42 19.26
N LYS A 9 8.91 15.97 20.48
CA LYS A 9 8.56 15.21 21.69
C LYS A 9 7.07 14.87 21.75
N ILE A 10 6.22 15.76 21.26
CA ILE A 10 4.79 15.52 21.15
C ILE A 10 4.52 14.40 20.11
N GLU A 11 5.17 14.47 18.95
CA GLU A 11 5.08 13.47 17.87
C GLU A 11 5.45 12.07 18.37
N ALA A 12 6.59 11.91 19.03
CA ALA A 12 7.01 10.61 19.58
C ALA A 12 6.02 10.02 20.60
N TRP A 13 5.36 10.85 21.42
CA TRP A 13 4.31 10.34 22.32
C TRP A 13 3.00 10.04 21.59
N ASP A 14 2.73 10.71 20.49
CA ASP A 14 1.52 10.52 19.72
C ASP A 14 1.57 9.19 18.95
N ASP A 15 2.72 8.88 18.35
CA ASP A 15 2.99 7.61 17.66
C ASP A 15 2.80 6.39 18.59
N GLN A 16 3.07 6.58 19.89
CA GLN A 16 2.89 5.56 20.94
C GLN A 16 1.51 5.60 21.63
N ASP A 17 0.56 6.38 21.11
CA ASP A 17 -0.75 6.65 21.72
C ASP A 17 -0.69 7.15 23.19
N LYS A 18 0.42 7.78 23.59
CA LYS A 18 0.68 8.35 24.93
C LYS A 18 0.10 9.76 25.04
N ILE A 19 -1.23 9.84 24.93
CA ILE A 19 -1.96 11.12 24.86
C ILE A 19 -1.90 11.91 26.18
N GLN A 20 -2.03 11.25 27.33
CA GLN A 20 -1.99 11.94 28.62
C GLN A 20 -0.62 12.58 28.92
N PRO A 21 0.51 11.90 28.67
CA PRO A 21 1.84 12.53 28.71
C PRO A 21 1.99 13.80 27.85
N ILE A 22 1.42 13.83 26.63
CA ILE A 22 1.44 15.03 25.77
C ILE A 22 0.77 16.21 26.48
N ILE A 23 -0.43 15.98 27.01
CA ILE A 23 -1.20 17.00 27.72
C ILE A 23 -0.42 17.53 28.92
N ASP A 24 0.06 16.61 29.77
CA ASP A 24 0.78 16.95 30.99
C ASP A 24 2.07 17.72 30.68
N PHE A 25 2.76 17.37 29.59
CA PHE A 25 3.95 18.08 29.17
C PHE A 25 3.66 19.50 28.71
N ILE A 26 2.72 19.69 27.79
CA ILE A 26 2.44 21.03 27.23
C ILE A 26 1.85 21.97 28.30
N GLU A 27 0.99 21.46 29.20
CA GLU A 27 0.44 22.26 30.30
C GLU A 27 1.51 22.75 31.28
N ASN A 28 2.67 22.09 31.35
CA ASN A 28 3.79 22.46 32.23
C ASN A 28 4.89 23.30 31.56
N LEU A 29 4.76 23.61 30.26
CA LEU A 29 5.68 24.50 29.55
C LEU A 29 5.59 25.95 30.03
N SER A 30 6.68 26.71 29.89
CA SER A 30 6.65 28.14 30.18
C SER A 30 5.86 28.92 29.09
N PRO A 31 5.35 30.13 29.39
CA PRO A 31 4.57 30.89 28.41
C PRO A 31 5.31 31.20 27.10
N ASP A 32 6.64 31.30 27.13
CA ASP A 32 7.46 31.57 25.94
C ASP A 32 7.63 30.30 25.06
N GLU A 33 7.36 29.11 25.60
CA GLU A 33 7.46 27.80 24.92
C GLU A 33 6.11 27.33 24.36
N GLN A 34 5.00 27.91 24.81
CA GLN A 34 3.65 27.64 24.35
C GLN A 34 3.34 28.43 23.06
N THR A 35 4.05 28.09 21.99
CA THR A 35 3.84 28.69 20.68
C THR A 35 2.48 28.29 20.08
N VAL A 36 2.10 28.92 18.96
CA VAL A 36 0.81 28.67 18.30
C VAL A 36 0.68 27.21 17.86
N GLU A 37 1.76 26.64 17.33
CA GLU A 37 1.89 25.28 16.85
C GLU A 37 1.79 24.28 18.02
N VAL A 38 2.53 24.51 19.10
CA VAL A 38 2.51 23.66 20.31
C VAL A 38 1.13 23.67 20.98
N MET A 39 0.49 24.84 21.08
CA MET A 39 -0.86 24.94 21.61
C MET A 39 -1.89 24.28 20.68
N GLY A 40 -1.68 24.33 19.36
CA GLY A 40 -2.49 23.57 18.41
C GLY A 40 -2.46 22.07 18.72
N GLU A 41 -1.29 21.54 19.02
CA GLU A 41 -1.11 20.12 19.39
C GLU A 41 -1.72 19.79 20.76
N LEU A 42 -1.73 20.72 21.72
CA LEU A 42 -2.48 20.54 22.97
C LEU A 42 -3.98 20.36 22.71
N ALA A 43 -4.56 21.16 21.81
CA ALA A 43 -5.97 20.99 21.43
C ALA A 43 -6.22 19.63 20.76
N ARG A 44 -5.30 19.16 19.91
CA ARG A 44 -5.39 17.82 19.31
C ARG A 44 -5.32 16.73 20.37
N ALA A 45 -4.35 16.79 21.28
CA ALA A 45 -4.20 15.81 22.35
C ALA A 45 -5.46 15.74 23.22
N TYR A 46 -6.11 16.87 23.50
CA TYR A 46 -7.40 16.86 24.21
C TYR A 46 -8.52 16.17 23.44
N ASN A 47 -8.61 16.33 22.12
CA ASN A 47 -9.55 15.59 21.28
C ASN A 47 -9.23 14.09 21.30
N ASN A 48 -7.96 13.72 21.09
CA ASN A 48 -7.51 12.34 21.07
C ASN A 48 -7.75 11.65 22.43
N LEU A 49 -7.60 12.35 23.56
CA LEU A 49 -7.81 11.75 24.89
C LEU A 49 -9.27 11.34 25.08
N TYR A 50 -10.19 12.17 24.60
CA TYR A 50 -11.61 11.82 24.59
C TYR A 50 -11.88 10.68 23.60
N TRP A 51 -11.30 10.73 22.39
CA TRP A 51 -11.45 9.66 21.40
C TRP A 51 -11.03 8.29 21.96
N LYS A 52 -9.86 8.21 22.60
CA LYS A 52 -9.32 6.98 23.20
C LYS A 52 -10.15 6.49 24.39
N ASN A 53 -10.83 7.39 25.12
CA ASN A 53 -11.64 7.03 26.28
C ASN A 53 -12.87 7.94 26.43
N PRO A 54 -13.96 7.68 25.67
CA PRO A 54 -15.11 8.58 25.54
C PRO A 54 -16.07 8.47 26.74
N THR A 55 -15.66 9.01 27.89
CA THR A 55 -16.46 9.03 29.12
C THR A 55 -17.03 10.41 29.40
N GLU A 56 -18.13 10.48 30.17
CA GLU A 56 -18.67 11.76 30.64
C GLU A 56 -17.63 12.60 31.42
N GLU A 57 -16.71 11.95 32.14
CA GLU A 57 -15.63 12.64 32.84
C GLU A 57 -14.64 13.30 31.87
N ASN A 58 -14.36 12.65 30.74
CA ASN A 58 -13.40 13.14 29.76
C ASN A 58 -13.96 14.22 28.82
N LYS A 59 -15.28 14.47 28.80
CA LYS A 59 -15.86 15.59 28.04
C LYS A 59 -15.28 16.95 28.40
N LYS A 60 -14.78 17.12 29.63
CA LYS A 60 -14.06 18.34 30.07
C LYS A 60 -12.85 18.67 29.18
N TYR A 61 -12.22 17.66 28.57
CA TYR A 61 -11.08 17.87 27.67
C TYR A 61 -11.52 18.42 26.31
N LEU A 62 -12.72 18.08 25.82
CA LEU A 62 -13.29 18.72 24.63
C LEU A 62 -13.54 20.22 24.86
N GLU A 63 -14.01 20.60 26.04
CA GLU A 63 -14.17 22.01 26.42
C GLU A 63 -12.81 22.73 26.52
N LYS A 64 -11.79 22.05 27.07
CA LYS A 64 -10.41 22.56 27.07
C LYS A 64 -9.86 22.73 25.65
N ALA A 65 -10.13 21.78 24.74
CA ALA A 65 -9.74 21.86 23.34
C ALA A 65 -10.34 23.10 22.67
N ILE A 66 -11.66 23.33 22.84
CA ILE A 66 -12.34 24.54 22.34
C ILE A 66 -11.70 25.81 22.91
N ALA A 67 -11.40 25.85 24.21
CA ALA A 67 -10.78 27.02 24.83
C ALA A 67 -9.41 27.34 24.23
N VAL A 68 -8.58 26.32 23.97
CA VAL A 68 -7.30 26.48 23.30
C VAL A 68 -7.49 26.92 21.85
N LEU A 69 -8.39 26.28 21.10
CA LEU A 69 -8.64 26.62 19.70
C LEU A 69 -9.16 28.06 19.54
N LEU A 70 -10.06 28.53 20.41
CA LEU A 70 -10.52 29.93 20.44
C LEU A 70 -9.38 30.91 20.70
N TYR A 71 -8.38 30.53 21.51
CA TYR A 71 -7.20 31.36 21.72
C TYR A 71 -6.34 31.46 20.45
N LEU A 72 -6.30 30.40 19.64
CA LEU A 72 -5.54 30.31 18.38
C LEU A 72 -6.33 30.77 17.14
N GLU A 73 -7.58 31.22 17.30
CA GLU A 73 -8.50 31.49 16.19
C GLU A 73 -7.92 32.49 15.17
N LYS A 74 -7.22 33.52 15.64
CA LYS A 74 -6.68 34.56 14.77
C LYS A 74 -5.54 34.03 13.89
N GLU A 75 -4.76 33.09 14.39
CA GLU A 75 -3.59 32.54 13.71
C GLU A 75 -3.93 31.30 12.88
N GLN A 76 -4.86 30.46 13.33
CA GLN A 76 -5.16 29.15 12.73
C GLN A 76 -6.61 28.96 12.27
N GLY A 77 -7.52 29.90 12.55
CA GLY A 77 -8.97 29.74 12.30
C GLY A 77 -9.38 29.55 10.84
N ASP A 78 -8.50 29.88 9.90
CA ASP A 78 -8.68 29.68 8.46
C ASP A 78 -8.03 28.37 7.94
N THR A 79 -7.61 27.47 8.82
CA THR A 79 -7.03 26.16 8.45
C THR A 79 -8.03 25.01 8.60
N ALA A 80 -7.93 24.00 7.74
CA ALA A 80 -8.80 22.82 7.78
C ALA A 80 -8.68 22.07 9.13
N TYR A 81 -7.46 21.77 9.58
CA TYR A 81 -7.23 21.03 10.84
C TYR A 81 -7.80 21.73 12.08
N TRP A 82 -7.72 23.06 12.16
CA TRP A 82 -8.30 23.81 13.28
C TRP A 82 -9.83 23.72 13.28
N ASN A 83 -10.45 23.87 12.09
CA ASN A 83 -11.90 23.76 11.94
C ASN A 83 -12.38 22.33 12.25
N TYR A 84 -11.65 21.30 11.82
CA TYR A 84 -11.95 19.92 12.18
C TYR A 84 -11.91 19.69 13.70
N ARG A 85 -10.84 20.11 14.38
CA ARG A 85 -10.69 19.95 15.85
C ARG A 85 -11.80 20.69 16.62
N MET A 86 -12.18 21.88 16.15
CA MET A 86 -13.35 22.62 16.68
C MET A 86 -14.64 21.84 16.47
N ALA A 87 -14.88 21.35 15.26
CA ALA A 87 -16.08 20.61 14.90
C ALA A 87 -16.22 19.32 15.70
N TYR A 88 -15.14 18.53 15.80
CA TYR A 88 -15.03 17.32 16.59
C TYR A 88 -15.43 17.57 18.05
N SER A 89 -14.84 18.59 18.67
CA SER A 89 -15.14 18.95 20.05
C SER A 89 -16.62 19.30 20.25
N HIS A 90 -17.18 20.12 19.35
CA HIS A 90 -18.60 20.47 19.39
C HIS A 90 -19.51 19.27 19.12
N PHE A 91 -19.13 18.34 18.25
CA PHE A 91 -19.92 17.15 17.91
C PHE A 91 -20.13 16.27 19.13
N TYR A 92 -19.05 15.91 19.84
CA TYR A 92 -19.12 15.04 21.01
C TYR A 92 -19.65 15.76 22.27
N LEU A 93 -19.64 17.09 22.30
CA LEU A 93 -20.39 17.89 23.27
C LEU A 93 -21.87 18.10 22.89
N ASN A 94 -22.32 17.49 21.79
CA ASN A 94 -23.69 17.58 21.26
C ASN A 94 -24.14 19.01 20.89
N ASN A 95 -23.18 19.87 20.53
CA ASN A 95 -23.40 21.23 20.02
C ASN A 95 -23.53 21.21 18.49
N LEU A 96 -24.57 20.55 17.97
CA LEU A 96 -24.69 20.18 16.55
C LEU A 96 -24.67 21.36 15.56
N ASP A 97 -25.15 22.54 15.94
CA ASP A 97 -25.08 23.73 15.07
C ASP A 97 -23.64 24.22 14.89
N GLN A 98 -22.84 24.21 15.95
CA GLN A 98 -21.42 24.59 15.90
C GLN A 98 -20.61 23.51 15.19
N ALA A 99 -20.85 22.23 15.51
CA ALA A 99 -20.20 21.11 14.84
C ALA A 99 -20.41 21.17 13.32
N GLN A 100 -21.66 21.40 12.89
CA GLN A 100 -21.99 21.52 11.46
C GLN A 100 -21.28 22.70 10.80
N TYR A 101 -21.26 23.86 11.46
CA TYR A 101 -20.59 25.05 10.94
C TYR A 101 -19.10 24.80 10.69
N PHE A 102 -18.39 24.24 11.68
CA PHE A 102 -16.96 24.01 11.59
C PHE A 102 -16.60 22.84 10.67
N PHE A 103 -17.38 21.75 10.64
CA PHE A 103 -17.17 20.68 9.65
C PHE A 103 -17.40 21.15 8.22
N GLN A 104 -18.39 22.03 7.99
CA GLN A 104 -18.58 22.63 6.67
C GLN A 104 -17.39 23.50 6.27
N LYS A 105 -16.84 24.28 7.21
CA LYS A 105 -15.62 25.07 6.99
C LYS A 105 -14.40 24.19 6.69
N ASP A 106 -14.19 23.13 7.46
CA ASP A 106 -13.13 22.14 7.20
C ASP A 106 -13.23 21.60 5.77
N LYS A 107 -14.42 21.16 5.37
CA LYS A 107 -14.69 20.70 3.99
C LYS A 107 -14.43 21.78 2.94
N ASP A 108 -14.88 23.01 3.16
CA ASP A 108 -14.71 24.13 2.22
C ASP A 108 -13.22 24.52 2.04
N LEU A 109 -12.38 24.22 3.04
CA LEU A 109 -10.92 24.45 3.04
C LEU A 109 -10.11 23.27 2.48
N GLY A 110 -10.77 22.26 1.91
CA GLY A 110 -10.12 21.09 1.30
C GLY A 110 -10.05 19.85 2.21
N GLY A 111 -10.50 19.96 3.46
CA GLY A 111 -10.45 18.87 4.43
C GLY A 111 -9.03 18.51 4.88
N ASN A 112 -8.94 17.49 5.73
CA ASN A 112 -7.67 17.02 6.30
C ASN A 112 -7.57 15.48 6.34
N GLY A 113 -8.28 14.79 5.43
CA GLY A 113 -8.28 13.32 5.34
C GLY A 113 -9.19 12.59 6.35
N ASN A 114 -9.89 13.30 7.24
CA ASN A 114 -10.82 12.70 8.20
C ASN A 114 -12.24 12.53 7.65
N ASP A 115 -13.06 11.72 8.35
CA ASP A 115 -14.46 11.37 8.03
C ASP A 115 -15.48 12.54 8.15
N THR A 116 -15.10 13.78 7.82
CA THR A 116 -15.93 15.00 7.95
C THR A 116 -17.30 14.87 7.28
N GLU A 117 -17.38 14.25 6.11
CA GLU A 117 -18.66 14.05 5.41
C GLU A 117 -19.61 13.15 6.23
N ILE A 118 -19.09 12.08 6.84
CA ILE A 118 -19.88 11.18 7.68
C ILE A 118 -20.40 11.93 8.91
N TYR A 119 -19.59 12.76 9.56
CA TYR A 119 -20.04 13.59 10.68
C TYR A 119 -21.15 14.56 10.27
N LEU A 120 -21.03 15.24 9.12
CA LEU A 120 -22.08 16.12 8.60
C LEU A 120 -23.39 15.37 8.38
N LYS A 121 -23.33 14.17 7.79
CA LYS A 121 -24.52 13.31 7.60
C LYS A 121 -25.10 12.80 8.90
N CYS A 122 -24.28 12.49 9.89
CA CYS A 122 -24.75 12.15 11.23
C CYS A 122 -25.47 13.33 11.89
N ILE A 123 -24.97 14.55 11.74
CA ILE A 123 -25.61 15.76 12.26
C ILE A 123 -26.98 16.00 11.60
N GLU A 124 -27.08 15.82 10.27
CA GLU A 124 -28.35 15.95 9.54
C GLU A 124 -29.42 15.02 10.13
N ILE A 125 -29.12 13.72 10.26
CA ILE A 125 -30.02 12.72 10.83
C ILE A 125 -30.33 13.01 12.30
N ALA A 126 -29.32 13.39 13.09
CA ALA A 126 -29.49 13.71 14.51
C ALA A 126 -30.48 14.86 14.70
N LYS A 127 -30.36 15.94 13.92
CA LYS A 127 -31.28 17.08 13.95
C LYS A 127 -32.69 16.70 13.50
N GLU A 128 -32.81 15.89 12.45
CA GLU A 128 -34.12 15.45 11.94
C GLU A 128 -34.88 14.62 12.98
N LYS A 129 -34.19 13.70 13.66
CA LYS A 129 -34.81 12.75 14.60
C LYS A 129 -34.83 13.22 16.05
N GLY A 130 -34.17 14.34 16.36
CA GLY A 130 -34.03 14.85 17.73
C GLY A 130 -33.12 13.97 18.60
N LEU A 131 -32.08 13.41 17.99
CA LEU A 131 -31.07 12.56 18.63
C LEU A 131 -29.76 13.33 18.83
N THR A 132 -28.83 12.77 19.57
CA THR A 132 -27.46 13.28 19.62
C THR A 132 -26.65 12.83 18.39
N GLY A 133 -25.62 13.61 18.04
CA GLY A 133 -24.71 13.23 16.95
C GLY A 133 -24.02 11.88 17.23
N VAL A 134 -23.63 11.65 18.49
CA VAL A 134 -22.94 10.43 18.93
C VAL A 134 -23.83 9.20 18.80
N GLU A 135 -25.12 9.27 19.15
CA GLU A 135 -26.06 8.15 18.97
C GLU A 135 -26.17 7.75 17.50
N VAL A 136 -26.19 8.74 16.60
CA VAL A 136 -26.26 8.48 15.15
C VAL A 136 -24.94 7.91 14.61
N TYR A 137 -23.81 8.47 15.05
CA TYR A 137 -22.48 8.01 14.65
C TYR A 137 -22.19 6.58 15.13
N SER A 138 -22.65 6.22 16.33
CA SER A 138 -22.50 4.87 16.90
C SER A 138 -23.33 3.79 16.17
N GLY A 139 -24.12 4.18 15.16
CA GLY A 139 -24.75 3.23 14.26
C GLY A 139 -26.19 2.84 14.59
N GLY A 140 -26.69 3.12 15.80
CA GLY A 140 -28.06 2.80 16.21
C GLY A 140 -28.25 1.31 16.50
N LYS A 141 -29.41 0.72 16.18
CA LYS A 141 -29.63 -0.72 16.41
C LYS A 141 -28.68 -1.56 15.56
N GLY A 142 -28.06 -2.55 16.21
CA GLY A 142 -27.07 -3.43 15.57
C GLY A 142 -25.88 -2.67 14.98
N ASN A 143 -25.59 -1.45 15.46
CA ASN A 143 -24.56 -0.57 14.91
C ASN A 143 -24.71 -0.25 13.41
N ILE A 144 -25.87 -0.53 12.79
CA ILE A 144 -26.05 -0.45 11.33
C ILE A 144 -27.29 0.36 10.88
N GLU A 145 -28.25 0.62 11.77
CA GLU A 145 -29.49 1.35 11.47
C GLU A 145 -29.24 2.70 10.78
N TYR A 146 -28.35 3.53 11.33
CA TYR A 146 -28.03 4.84 10.75
C TYR A 146 -27.06 4.78 9.57
N PRO A 147 -26.06 3.87 9.54
CA PRO A 147 -25.32 3.53 8.32
C PRO A 147 -26.22 3.20 7.12
N LEU A 148 -27.23 2.36 7.32
CA LEU A 148 -28.20 2.03 6.27
C LEU A 148 -29.01 3.25 5.83
N GLU A 149 -29.43 4.09 6.78
CA GLU A 149 -30.17 5.30 6.46
C GLU A 149 -29.34 6.28 5.63
N ARG A 150 -28.06 6.47 5.98
CA ARG A 150 -27.12 7.31 5.21
C ARG A 150 -26.83 6.71 3.83
N PHE A 151 -26.55 5.41 3.74
CA PHE A 151 -26.39 4.69 2.47
C PHE A 151 -27.61 4.89 1.56
N LEU A 152 -28.83 4.66 2.07
CA LEU A 152 -30.05 4.87 1.30
C LEU A 152 -30.28 6.33 0.92
N ASN A 153 -29.96 7.28 1.79
CA ASN A 153 -30.09 8.70 1.47
C ASN A 153 -29.08 9.12 0.40
N HIS A 154 -27.87 8.57 0.41
CA HIS A 154 -26.89 8.74 -0.66
C HIS A 154 -27.45 8.20 -1.99
N LEU A 155 -27.99 6.96 -2.00
CA LEU A 155 -28.61 6.39 -3.21
C LEU A 155 -29.80 7.22 -3.71
N LYS A 156 -30.68 7.71 -2.83
CA LYS A 156 -31.81 8.55 -3.25
C LYS A 156 -31.35 9.84 -3.94
N THR A 157 -30.24 10.41 -3.49
CA THR A 157 -29.70 11.65 -4.05
C THR A 157 -28.92 11.41 -5.34
N HIS A 158 -28.07 10.39 -5.36
CA HIS A 158 -27.06 10.20 -6.41
C HIS A 158 -27.36 9.05 -7.37
N ALA A 159 -28.14 8.05 -6.94
CA ALA A 159 -28.45 6.85 -7.72
C ALA A 159 -29.93 6.42 -7.58
N PRO A 160 -30.92 7.31 -7.85
CA PRO A 160 -32.32 7.06 -7.50
C PRO A 160 -32.92 5.82 -8.19
N ARG A 161 -32.43 5.47 -9.39
CA ARG A 161 -32.86 4.27 -10.12
C ARG A 161 -32.48 2.97 -9.39
N LEU A 162 -31.40 2.94 -8.62
CA LEU A 162 -31.06 1.79 -7.78
C LEU A 162 -32.06 1.62 -6.63
N VAL A 163 -32.54 2.71 -6.04
CA VAL A 163 -33.55 2.65 -4.97
C VAL A 163 -34.85 2.00 -5.47
N GLU A 164 -35.24 2.23 -6.72
CA GLU A 164 -36.43 1.60 -7.33
C GLU A 164 -36.30 0.08 -7.49
N THR A 165 -35.09 -0.45 -7.42
CA THR A 165 -34.83 -1.90 -7.50
C THR A 165 -34.91 -2.60 -6.13
N LEU A 166 -34.88 -1.85 -5.03
CA LEU A 166 -34.96 -2.40 -3.69
C LEU A 166 -36.38 -2.88 -3.36
N LEU A 167 -36.46 -3.98 -2.59
CA LEU A 167 -37.71 -4.59 -2.15
C LEU A 167 -38.13 -4.06 -0.78
N PRO A 168 -39.45 -4.02 -0.47
CA PRO A 168 -39.94 -3.55 0.82
C PRO A 168 -39.32 -4.28 2.01
N ALA A 169 -39.24 -3.59 3.15
CA ALA A 169 -38.76 -4.13 4.42
C ALA A 169 -39.46 -5.42 4.86
N VAL A 170 -38.72 -6.29 5.53
CA VAL A 170 -39.19 -7.55 6.11
C VAL A 170 -39.91 -7.29 7.44
N SER A 171 -40.99 -8.02 7.68
CA SER A 171 -41.73 -7.95 8.95
C SER A 171 -41.09 -8.80 10.06
N ASP A 172 -41.33 -8.43 11.32
CA ASP A 172 -40.88 -9.22 12.49
C ASP A 172 -41.43 -10.66 12.48
N THR A 173 -42.57 -10.88 11.84
CA THR A 173 -43.18 -12.23 11.72
C THR A 173 -42.42 -13.11 10.74
N GLU A 174 -41.95 -12.54 9.62
CA GLU A 174 -41.13 -13.25 8.65
C GLU A 174 -39.77 -13.62 9.23
N ILE A 175 -39.12 -12.68 9.93
CA ILE A 175 -37.85 -12.93 10.65
C ILE A 175 -38.04 -14.06 11.68
N ALA A 176 -39.04 -13.96 12.54
CA ALA A 176 -39.29 -14.96 13.58
C ALA A 176 -39.60 -16.36 12.98
N SER A 177 -40.34 -16.41 11.87
CA SER A 177 -40.63 -17.66 11.16
C SER A 177 -39.36 -18.28 10.56
N PHE A 178 -38.46 -17.45 10.00
CA PHE A 178 -37.20 -17.90 9.44
C PHE A 178 -36.25 -18.44 10.52
N GLU A 179 -36.05 -17.69 11.61
CA GLU A 179 -35.28 -18.14 12.77
C GLU A 179 -35.82 -19.45 13.37
N GLN A 180 -37.14 -19.57 13.49
CA GLN A 180 -37.79 -20.79 13.98
C GLN A 180 -37.49 -21.99 13.07
N LYS A 181 -37.49 -21.79 11.75
CA LYS A 181 -37.22 -22.84 10.77
C LYS A 181 -35.75 -23.27 10.78
N MET A 182 -34.82 -22.32 10.90
CA MET A 182 -33.38 -22.61 10.97
C MET A 182 -32.93 -23.13 12.34
N GLY A 183 -33.66 -22.79 13.41
CA GLY A 183 -33.27 -23.11 14.78
C GLY A 183 -32.11 -22.27 15.31
N LYS A 184 -31.81 -21.14 14.66
CA LYS A 184 -30.76 -20.18 15.04
C LYS A 184 -31.32 -18.75 15.05
N LYS A 185 -30.71 -17.89 15.86
CA LYS A 185 -31.00 -16.46 15.91
C LYS A 185 -30.18 -15.72 14.87
N LEU A 186 -30.77 -14.74 14.22
CA LEU A 186 -30.05 -13.87 13.30
C LEU A 186 -29.35 -12.75 14.10
N PRO A 187 -28.14 -12.34 13.69
CA PRO A 187 -27.49 -11.13 14.20
C PRO A 187 -28.38 -9.88 14.04
N GLU A 188 -28.30 -8.95 14.99
CA GLU A 188 -29.14 -7.75 15.02
C GLU A 188 -28.90 -6.84 13.81
N ASP A 189 -27.64 -6.73 13.35
CA ASP A 189 -27.25 -5.95 12.17
C ASP A 189 -27.89 -6.50 10.88
N PHE A 190 -27.86 -7.82 10.68
CA PHE A 190 -28.51 -8.49 9.56
C PHE A 190 -30.04 -8.31 9.60
N ILE A 191 -30.64 -8.35 10.80
CA ILE A 191 -32.07 -8.05 10.98
C ILE A 191 -32.36 -6.60 10.56
N GLN A 192 -31.57 -5.62 10.99
CA GLN A 192 -31.79 -4.22 10.62
C GLN A 192 -31.60 -3.94 9.13
N LEU A 193 -30.65 -4.61 8.46
CA LEU A 193 -30.52 -4.60 6.99
C LEU A 193 -31.86 -4.96 6.33
N HIS A 194 -32.41 -6.12 6.67
CA HIS A 194 -33.63 -6.61 6.05
C HIS A 194 -34.91 -5.87 6.48
N LYS A 195 -34.90 -5.24 7.66
CA LYS A 195 -35.96 -4.30 8.10
C LYS A 195 -35.86 -2.93 7.41
N THR A 196 -34.76 -2.65 6.72
CA THR A 196 -34.60 -1.44 5.89
C THR A 196 -35.06 -1.72 4.46
N PHE A 197 -34.58 -2.81 3.85
CA PHE A 197 -35.08 -3.35 2.58
C PHE A 197 -34.86 -4.86 2.54
N SER A 198 -35.81 -5.63 2.01
CA SER A 198 -35.70 -7.10 2.00
C SER A 198 -34.56 -7.62 1.11
N GLY A 199 -34.21 -6.89 0.06
CA GLY A 199 -33.15 -7.20 -0.91
C GLY A 199 -33.42 -6.43 -2.19
N GLN A 200 -32.99 -6.97 -3.34
CA GLN A 200 -33.14 -6.32 -4.64
C GLN A 200 -33.88 -7.22 -5.62
N LYS A 201 -34.69 -6.61 -6.51
CA LYS A 201 -35.43 -7.32 -7.57
C LYS A 201 -34.50 -8.20 -8.40
N GLU A 202 -34.95 -9.42 -8.71
CA GLU A 202 -34.24 -10.33 -9.60
C GLU A 202 -33.90 -9.67 -10.94
N GLY A 203 -32.67 -9.91 -11.43
CA GLY A 203 -32.15 -9.30 -12.66
C GLY A 203 -31.64 -7.86 -12.51
N SER A 204 -31.67 -7.28 -11.30
CA SER A 204 -30.99 -6.03 -10.97
C SER A 204 -29.73 -6.33 -10.16
N ALA A 205 -28.68 -5.54 -10.36
CA ALA A 205 -27.45 -5.60 -9.58
C ALA A 205 -27.21 -4.24 -8.88
N MET A 206 -26.56 -4.28 -7.72
CA MET A 206 -26.13 -3.12 -6.96
C MET A 206 -24.68 -2.74 -7.30
N PHE A 207 -23.76 -3.70 -7.44
CA PHE A 207 -22.32 -3.42 -7.58
C PHE A 207 -21.66 -4.03 -8.83
N ASN A 208 -20.76 -3.26 -9.47
CA ASN A 208 -19.94 -3.58 -10.67
C ASN A 208 -18.44 -3.68 -10.28
N PRO A 209 -17.59 -4.57 -10.84
CA PRO A 209 -17.76 -5.40 -12.05
C PRO A 209 -18.47 -6.76 -11.89
N GLN A 210 -18.67 -7.25 -10.67
CA GLN A 210 -19.12 -8.63 -10.46
C GLN A 210 -20.65 -8.82 -10.44
N PHE A 211 -21.42 -7.81 -10.86
CA PHE A 211 -22.89 -7.82 -10.91
C PHE A 211 -23.55 -8.30 -9.60
N GLN A 212 -23.00 -7.85 -8.45
CA GLN A 212 -23.50 -8.24 -7.14
C GLN A 212 -24.90 -7.69 -6.89
N ARG A 213 -25.78 -8.53 -6.37
CA ARG A 213 -27.18 -8.23 -6.04
C ARG A 213 -27.46 -8.51 -4.57
N TRP A 214 -28.28 -7.68 -3.94
CA TRP A 214 -28.85 -8.01 -2.62
C TRP A 214 -29.86 -9.16 -2.74
N VAL A 215 -29.59 -10.26 -2.04
CA VAL A 215 -30.49 -11.41 -1.96
C VAL A 215 -31.72 -11.01 -1.16
N ALA A 216 -32.92 -11.23 -1.71
CA ALA A 216 -34.13 -10.93 -0.96
C ALA A 216 -34.30 -11.93 0.19
N PHE A 217 -34.80 -11.47 1.33
CA PHE A 217 -35.00 -12.34 2.50
C PHE A 217 -35.87 -13.57 2.20
N SER A 218 -36.88 -13.41 1.33
CA SER A 218 -37.75 -14.49 0.87
C SER A 218 -37.07 -15.48 -0.08
N GLU A 219 -35.94 -15.11 -0.68
CA GLU A 219 -35.19 -15.90 -1.66
C GLU A 219 -34.02 -16.67 -1.04
N ILE A 220 -33.66 -16.38 0.22
CA ILE A 220 -32.49 -16.98 0.88
C ILE A 220 -32.48 -18.50 0.70
N GLU A 221 -33.56 -19.19 1.06
CA GLU A 221 -33.62 -20.66 0.98
C GLU A 221 -33.50 -21.16 -0.46
N GLU A 222 -34.06 -20.45 -1.43
CA GLU A 222 -33.96 -20.80 -2.86
C GLU A 222 -32.51 -20.66 -3.35
N VAL A 223 -31.82 -19.58 -2.97
CA VAL A 223 -30.39 -19.36 -3.28
C VAL A 223 -29.54 -20.48 -2.68
N GLN A 224 -29.76 -20.84 -1.41
CA GLN A 224 -29.05 -21.92 -0.76
C GLN A 224 -29.29 -23.28 -1.44
N GLU A 225 -30.54 -23.59 -1.80
CA GLU A 225 -30.90 -24.83 -2.48
C GLU A 225 -30.26 -24.92 -3.87
N LYS A 226 -30.22 -23.81 -4.62
CA LYS A 226 -29.56 -23.72 -5.91
C LYS A 226 -28.05 -23.94 -5.78
N TRP A 227 -27.41 -23.34 -4.77
CA TRP A 227 -25.97 -23.50 -4.49
C TRP A 227 -25.63 -24.96 -4.17
N ILE A 228 -26.38 -25.58 -3.25
CA ILE A 228 -26.21 -26.98 -2.86
C ILE A 228 -26.39 -27.92 -4.06
N LYS A 229 -27.39 -27.65 -4.92
CA LYS A 229 -27.63 -28.45 -6.11
C LYS A 229 -26.47 -28.36 -7.11
N ASN A 230 -25.82 -27.20 -7.24
CA ASN A 230 -24.62 -27.05 -8.05
C ASN A 230 -23.45 -27.86 -7.47
N LEU A 231 -23.21 -27.76 -6.15
CA LEU A 231 -22.21 -28.58 -5.46
C LEU A 231 -22.46 -30.09 -5.63
N GLU A 232 -23.71 -30.55 -5.47
CA GLU A 232 -24.07 -31.96 -5.71
C GLU A 232 -23.84 -32.40 -7.15
N LYS A 233 -24.00 -31.50 -8.12
CA LYS A 233 -23.77 -31.77 -9.53
C LYS A 233 -22.28 -31.86 -9.86
N THR A 234 -21.46 -30.94 -9.34
CA THR A 234 -20.02 -30.86 -9.60
C THR A 234 -19.23 -31.87 -8.77
N PHE A 235 -19.45 -31.92 -7.46
CA PHE A 235 -18.67 -32.71 -6.50
C PHE A 235 -19.37 -33.98 -6.00
N GLY A 236 -20.63 -34.20 -6.40
CA GLY A 236 -21.43 -35.35 -5.96
C GLY A 236 -22.06 -35.13 -4.58
N LYS A 237 -22.88 -36.10 -4.14
CA LYS A 237 -23.66 -36.00 -2.88
C LYS A 237 -22.84 -35.98 -1.58
N ASN A 238 -21.53 -36.21 -1.67
CA ASN A 238 -20.62 -36.24 -0.52
C ASN A 238 -19.72 -35.00 -0.50
N TRP A 239 -20.10 -33.91 -1.17
CA TRP A 239 -19.31 -32.67 -1.22
C TRP A 239 -18.96 -32.12 0.17
N GLN A 240 -19.77 -32.41 1.19
CA GLN A 240 -19.53 -32.02 2.59
C GLN A 240 -18.29 -32.69 3.21
N THR A 241 -17.71 -33.69 2.55
CA THR A 241 -16.48 -34.37 3.00
C THR A 241 -15.22 -33.79 2.37
N ILE A 242 -15.37 -32.82 1.47
CA ILE A 242 -14.27 -32.13 0.82
C ILE A 242 -13.80 -31.01 1.75
N SER A 243 -12.51 -31.01 2.04
CA SER A 243 -11.84 -29.94 2.78
C SER A 243 -11.47 -28.80 1.83
N LEU A 244 -11.58 -27.58 2.33
CA LEU A 244 -11.07 -26.38 1.70
C LEU A 244 -9.54 -26.42 1.61
N ASN A 245 -9.00 -25.71 0.62
CA ASN A 245 -7.57 -25.51 0.49
C ASN A 245 -7.15 -24.35 1.41
N GLU A 246 -6.26 -24.62 2.36
CA GLU A 246 -5.77 -23.65 3.34
C GLU A 246 -5.04 -22.46 2.67
N ALA A 247 -4.53 -22.64 1.44
CA ALA A 247 -3.90 -21.55 0.68
C ALA A 247 -4.87 -20.48 0.17
N TYR A 248 -6.18 -20.78 0.14
CA TYR A 248 -7.21 -19.90 -0.42
C TYR A 248 -8.41 -19.76 0.53
N SER A 249 -8.29 -20.16 1.80
CA SER A 249 -9.42 -20.16 2.72
C SER A 249 -8.96 -20.03 4.17
N ASP A 250 -9.71 -19.27 4.95
CA ASP A 250 -9.44 -19.00 6.36
C ASP A 250 -9.93 -20.16 7.25
N VAL A 251 -9.40 -21.37 7.03
CA VAL A 251 -9.88 -22.61 7.66
C VAL A 251 -9.83 -22.62 9.20
N ASP A 252 -9.08 -21.69 9.80
CA ASP A 252 -8.99 -21.49 11.25
C ASP A 252 -10.13 -20.60 11.79
N GLU A 253 -10.79 -19.81 10.94
CA GLU A 253 -11.89 -18.91 11.30
C GLU A 253 -13.25 -19.42 10.82
N VAL A 254 -13.30 -20.06 9.64
CA VAL A 254 -14.50 -20.63 9.04
C VAL A 254 -14.49 -22.15 9.11
N LYS A 255 -15.69 -22.73 9.19
CA LYS A 255 -15.83 -24.19 9.17
C LYS A 255 -15.30 -24.77 7.86
N ASN A 256 -14.39 -25.74 7.96
CA ASN A 256 -13.79 -26.43 6.82
C ASN A 256 -14.81 -27.32 6.05
N THR A 257 -15.58 -26.69 5.16
CA THR A 257 -16.58 -27.29 4.26
C THR A 257 -16.82 -26.35 3.08
N LEU A 258 -17.18 -26.87 1.90
CA LEU A 258 -17.49 -26.02 0.73
C LEU A 258 -18.72 -25.13 0.94
N TYR A 259 -19.67 -25.57 1.77
CA TYR A 259 -20.86 -24.79 2.09
C TYR A 259 -21.53 -25.25 3.39
N SER A 260 -22.28 -24.35 4.02
CA SER A 260 -23.21 -24.65 5.10
C SER A 260 -24.53 -23.90 4.97
N LYS A 261 -25.64 -24.54 5.35
CA LYS A 261 -26.95 -23.87 5.45
C LYS A 261 -27.00 -22.80 6.53
N ASN A 262 -26.04 -22.79 7.45
CA ASN A 262 -25.90 -21.74 8.47
C ASN A 262 -25.11 -20.52 7.94
N TRP A 263 -24.65 -20.56 6.68
CA TRP A 263 -24.09 -19.40 5.97
C TRP A 263 -25.20 -18.74 5.17
N ILE A 264 -25.68 -17.61 5.68
CA ILE A 264 -26.92 -16.95 5.21
C ILE A 264 -26.56 -15.88 4.18
N PRO A 265 -26.83 -16.09 2.87
CA PRO A 265 -26.47 -15.13 1.84
C PRO A 265 -27.27 -13.83 1.96
N PHE A 266 -26.57 -12.70 1.86
CA PHE A 266 -27.18 -11.37 1.68
C PHE A 266 -26.74 -10.68 0.40
N LEU A 267 -25.60 -11.07 -0.19
CA LEU A 267 -25.23 -10.69 -1.55
C LEU A 267 -24.95 -11.93 -2.40
N GLN A 268 -25.24 -11.79 -3.68
CA GLN A 268 -25.01 -12.80 -4.69
C GLN A 268 -24.32 -12.15 -5.90
N GLY A 269 -23.11 -12.62 -6.22
CA GLY A 269 -22.44 -12.33 -7.48
C GLY A 269 -22.73 -13.42 -8.53
N GLN A 270 -21.98 -13.38 -9.63
CA GLN A 270 -22.09 -14.38 -10.69
C GLN A 270 -21.73 -15.79 -10.19
N ASP A 271 -20.54 -15.92 -9.59
CA ASP A 271 -19.96 -17.20 -9.16
C ASP A 271 -19.55 -17.20 -7.67
N TYR A 272 -20.12 -16.31 -6.86
CA TYR A 272 -19.88 -16.28 -5.41
C TYR A 272 -21.10 -15.80 -4.62
N LEU A 273 -21.08 -16.08 -3.33
CA LEU A 273 -22.03 -15.55 -2.35
C LEU A 273 -21.26 -14.79 -1.27
N ILE A 274 -21.84 -13.70 -0.77
CA ILE A 274 -21.42 -13.12 0.51
C ILE A 274 -22.49 -13.44 1.54
N CYS A 275 -22.06 -14.05 2.63
CA CYS A 275 -22.93 -14.64 3.65
C CYS A 275 -22.60 -14.09 5.03
N ILE A 276 -23.61 -14.12 5.91
CA ILE A 276 -23.41 -14.08 7.36
C ILE A 276 -23.18 -15.50 7.86
N ASP A 277 -22.08 -15.73 8.55
CA ASP A 277 -21.72 -17.02 9.14
C ASP A 277 -22.31 -17.16 10.55
N LEU A 278 -23.27 -18.08 10.70
CA LEU A 278 -23.86 -18.42 11.99
C LEU A 278 -23.20 -19.64 12.65
N GLU A 279 -22.11 -20.16 12.09
CA GLU A 279 -21.31 -21.25 12.68
C GLU A 279 -19.79 -21.08 12.48
N PRO A 280 -19.23 -19.93 12.89
CA PRO A 280 -17.79 -19.71 12.88
C PRO A 280 -17.04 -20.73 13.75
N VAL A 281 -15.74 -20.89 13.53
CA VAL A 281 -14.88 -21.72 14.41
C VAL A 281 -14.81 -21.11 15.81
N ASN A 282 -14.65 -19.78 15.89
CA ASN A 282 -14.74 -19.02 17.13
C ASN A 282 -16.18 -18.49 17.34
N GLU A 283 -16.85 -18.93 18.41
CA GLU A 283 -18.23 -18.49 18.72
C GLU A 283 -18.35 -16.98 18.97
N GLU A 284 -17.26 -16.28 19.31
CA GLU A 284 -17.26 -14.81 19.46
C GLU A 284 -17.49 -14.09 18.11
N ASN A 285 -17.16 -14.74 16.99
CA ASN A 285 -17.32 -14.22 15.63
C ASN A 285 -18.70 -14.57 15.04
N TYR A 286 -19.70 -14.88 15.88
CA TYR A 286 -21.05 -15.23 15.41
C TYR A 286 -21.69 -14.07 14.63
N GLY A 287 -21.86 -14.28 13.33
CA GLY A 287 -22.36 -13.24 12.43
C GLY A 287 -21.29 -12.61 11.53
N GLN A 288 -20.06 -13.12 11.52
CA GLN A 288 -19.01 -12.66 10.60
C GLN A 288 -19.46 -12.74 9.13
N VAL A 289 -18.99 -11.79 8.33
CA VAL A 289 -19.21 -11.69 6.89
C VAL A 289 -18.16 -12.52 6.17
N ILE A 290 -18.60 -13.51 5.39
CA ILE A 290 -17.72 -14.39 4.60
C ILE A 290 -18.04 -14.31 3.11
N CYS A 291 -17.02 -14.48 2.27
CA CYS A 291 -17.16 -14.68 0.83
C CYS A 291 -16.98 -16.17 0.49
N ILE A 292 -17.83 -16.70 -0.38
CA ILE A 292 -17.76 -18.08 -0.86
C ILE A 292 -17.59 -18.03 -2.37
N SER A 293 -16.37 -18.23 -2.86
CA SER A 293 -16.03 -18.20 -4.28
C SER A 293 -16.11 -19.60 -4.89
N TYR A 294 -17.02 -19.78 -5.84
CA TYR A 294 -17.26 -21.07 -6.47
C TYR A 294 -16.18 -21.41 -7.48
N SER A 295 -15.69 -22.66 -7.42
CA SER A 295 -14.93 -23.28 -8.50
C SER A 295 -15.46 -24.68 -8.78
N ASP A 296 -15.32 -25.13 -10.03
CA ASP A 296 -15.54 -26.53 -10.38
C ASP A 296 -14.39 -27.45 -9.89
N TYR A 297 -13.29 -26.86 -9.45
CA TYR A 297 -12.11 -27.52 -8.90
C TYR A 297 -12.02 -27.27 -7.40
N ALA A 298 -11.99 -28.34 -6.61
CA ALA A 298 -12.03 -28.24 -5.14
C ALA A 298 -10.83 -27.47 -4.58
N GLU A 299 -9.67 -27.61 -5.22
CA GLU A 299 -8.42 -26.95 -4.87
C GLU A 299 -8.40 -25.44 -5.10
N GLN A 300 -9.36 -24.91 -5.88
CA GLN A 300 -9.54 -23.48 -6.19
C GLN A 300 -10.83 -22.92 -5.56
N TYR A 301 -11.56 -23.74 -4.79
CA TYR A 301 -12.76 -23.28 -4.08
C TYR A 301 -12.33 -22.52 -2.82
N ALA A 302 -12.83 -21.31 -2.63
CA ALA A 302 -12.37 -20.42 -1.56
C ALA A 302 -13.53 -19.99 -0.64
N VAL A 303 -13.25 -19.97 0.67
CA VAL A 303 -14.11 -19.35 1.69
C VAL A 303 -13.25 -18.46 2.58
N GLU A 304 -13.52 -17.16 2.53
CA GLU A 304 -12.70 -16.11 3.14
C GLU A 304 -13.55 -15.26 4.08
N VAL A 305 -12.97 -14.85 5.22
CA VAL A 305 -13.59 -13.87 6.12
C VAL A 305 -13.32 -12.48 5.58
N LEU A 306 -14.39 -11.71 5.32
CA LEU A 306 -14.27 -10.32 4.88
C LEU A 306 -14.26 -9.37 6.07
N TYR A 307 -15.19 -9.56 7.02
CA TYR A 307 -15.37 -8.69 8.19
C TYR A 307 -15.97 -9.49 9.35
N PHE A 308 -15.63 -9.13 10.59
CA PHE A 308 -16.26 -9.74 11.77
C PHE A 308 -17.68 -9.22 12.08
N GLU A 309 -18.05 -8.05 11.54
CA GLU A 309 -19.37 -7.44 11.72
C GLU A 309 -19.91 -6.87 10.39
N LEU A 310 -21.20 -7.05 10.12
CA LEU A 310 -21.83 -6.51 8.89
C LEU A 310 -21.86 -4.98 8.90
N ALA A 311 -21.94 -4.37 10.09
CA ALA A 311 -21.90 -2.92 10.25
C ALA A 311 -20.59 -2.32 9.72
N HIS A 312 -19.45 -2.97 9.97
CA HIS A 312 -18.15 -2.54 9.44
C HIS A 312 -18.08 -2.68 7.92
N TRP A 313 -18.53 -3.82 7.37
CA TRP A 313 -18.62 -4.01 5.93
C TRP A 313 -19.42 -2.89 5.25
N LEU A 314 -20.59 -2.51 5.80
CA LEU A 314 -21.39 -1.41 5.24
C LEU A 314 -20.73 -0.04 5.44
N GLY A 315 -20.08 0.17 6.59
CA GLY A 315 -19.34 1.39 6.89
C GLY A 315 -18.26 1.70 5.86
N ASP A 316 -17.52 0.69 5.40
CA ASP A 316 -16.50 0.86 4.37
C ASP A 316 -17.10 1.15 2.98
N ILE A 317 -18.26 0.57 2.65
CA ILE A 317 -19.01 0.94 1.45
C ILE A 317 -19.47 2.40 1.51
N GLU A 318 -19.99 2.85 2.65
CA GLU A 318 -20.37 4.27 2.83
C GLU A 318 -19.17 5.20 2.70
N ARG A 319 -18.05 4.88 3.36
CA ARG A 319 -16.82 5.67 3.27
C ARG A 319 -16.37 5.76 1.81
N GLY A 320 -16.37 4.64 1.09
CA GLY A 320 -16.04 4.60 -0.33
C GLY A 320 -16.94 5.50 -1.19
N LEU A 321 -18.25 5.54 -0.92
CA LEU A 321 -19.17 6.46 -1.61
C LEU A 321 -18.86 7.93 -1.32
N TYR A 322 -18.53 8.29 -0.08
CA TYR A 322 -18.25 9.67 0.30
C TYR A 322 -16.86 10.16 -0.15
N MET A 323 -15.88 9.25 -0.24
CA MET A 323 -14.54 9.53 -0.76
C MET A 323 -14.47 9.50 -2.30
N GLY A 324 -15.54 9.08 -2.98
CA GLY A 324 -15.57 8.94 -4.43
C GLY A 324 -14.84 7.69 -4.95
N LEU A 325 -14.46 6.76 -4.06
CA LEU A 325 -13.94 5.42 -4.42
C LEU A 325 -15.04 4.51 -4.97
N ILE A 326 -16.30 4.81 -4.66
CA ILE A 326 -17.46 4.15 -5.25
C ILE A 326 -18.33 5.24 -5.87
N THR A 327 -18.63 5.11 -7.16
CA THR A 327 -19.49 6.05 -7.89
C THR A 327 -20.65 5.32 -8.54
N TYR A 328 -21.69 6.06 -8.89
CA TYR A 328 -22.82 5.51 -9.61
C TYR A 328 -22.58 5.57 -11.13
N ASP A 329 -22.68 4.43 -11.79
CA ASP A 329 -22.68 4.28 -13.24
C ASP A 329 -24.13 4.34 -13.74
N GLU A 330 -24.50 5.44 -14.43
CA GLU A 330 -25.87 5.66 -14.90
C GLU A 330 -26.29 4.70 -16.03
N ASP A 331 -25.32 4.25 -16.84
CA ASP A 331 -25.55 3.41 -18.01
C ASP A 331 -25.83 1.97 -17.58
N LEU A 332 -24.99 1.45 -16.68
CA LEU A 332 -25.19 0.13 -16.07
C LEU A 332 -26.26 0.13 -14.97
N ASN A 333 -26.60 1.31 -14.44
CA ASN A 333 -27.46 1.47 -13.26
C ASN A 333 -26.94 0.66 -12.06
N MET A 334 -25.66 0.84 -11.74
CA MET A 334 -24.93 0.10 -10.71
C MET A 334 -23.95 1.02 -10.01
N LEU A 335 -23.60 0.73 -8.76
CA LEU A 335 -22.44 1.30 -8.11
C LEU A 335 -21.19 0.63 -8.67
N ARG A 336 -20.26 1.43 -9.16
CA ARG A 336 -18.95 1.01 -9.62
C ARG A 336 -17.96 1.27 -8.50
N PHE A 337 -17.28 0.23 -8.05
CA PHE A 337 -16.01 0.42 -7.36
C PHE A 337 -15.08 1.07 -8.40
N ASN A 338 -14.80 2.36 -8.22
CA ASN A 338 -13.69 2.95 -8.93
C ASN A 338 -12.48 2.18 -8.47
N ALA A 339 -11.62 1.84 -9.41
CA ALA A 339 -10.35 1.25 -9.08
C ALA A 339 -9.71 2.13 -7.98
N THR A 340 -9.64 1.59 -6.77
CA THR A 340 -8.39 1.70 -6.02
C THR A 340 -7.31 1.12 -6.92
N GLU A 341 -6.05 1.48 -6.71
CA GLU A 341 -4.87 1.19 -7.56
C GLU A 341 -4.67 -0.28 -8.03
N ASN A 342 -5.58 -1.21 -7.74
CA ASN A 342 -5.54 -2.64 -8.01
C ASN A 342 -6.56 -3.20 -9.04
N ALA A 343 -7.26 -2.39 -9.84
CA ALA A 343 -7.94 -2.94 -11.03
C ALA A 343 -6.93 -3.17 -12.15
N PRO A 344 -6.98 -4.29 -12.89
CA PRO A 344 -5.96 -4.54 -13.88
C PRO A 344 -5.97 -3.48 -14.97
N VAL A 345 -4.80 -2.87 -15.20
CA VAL A 345 -4.68 -1.74 -16.12
C VAL A 345 -4.40 -2.26 -17.52
N TYR A 346 -5.24 -1.86 -18.46
CA TYR A 346 -5.15 -2.27 -19.87
C TYR A 346 -5.07 -1.06 -20.77
N TYR A 347 -4.38 -1.22 -21.90
CA TYR A 347 -4.60 -0.36 -23.04
C TYR A 347 -6.03 -0.55 -23.56
N THR A 348 -6.65 0.53 -24.00
CA THR A 348 -7.83 0.45 -24.86
C THR A 348 -7.48 -0.20 -26.20
N ASP A 349 -8.46 -0.72 -26.93
CA ASP A 349 -8.24 -1.31 -28.26
C ASP A 349 -7.54 -0.33 -29.23
N ASP A 350 -7.88 0.97 -29.14
CA ASP A 350 -7.28 2.02 -29.96
C ASP A 350 -5.82 2.29 -29.52
N GLU A 351 -5.57 2.42 -28.22
CA GLU A 351 -4.20 2.60 -27.69
C GLU A 351 -3.30 1.40 -28.04
N MET A 352 -3.81 0.18 -27.92
CA MET A 352 -3.10 -1.04 -28.29
C MET A 352 -2.78 -1.07 -29.78
N THR A 353 -3.72 -0.64 -30.63
CA THR A 353 -3.50 -0.53 -32.08
C THR A 353 -2.37 0.44 -32.39
N GLU A 354 -2.34 1.62 -31.75
CA GLU A 354 -1.28 2.61 -31.93
C GLU A 354 0.07 2.16 -31.34
N LEU A 355 0.05 1.42 -30.24
CA LEU A 355 1.24 0.79 -29.65
C LEU A 355 1.84 -0.22 -30.62
N VAL A 356 1.04 -1.16 -31.14
CA VAL A 356 1.47 -2.15 -32.14
C VAL A 356 2.04 -1.44 -33.37
N TYR A 357 1.34 -0.44 -33.91
CA TYR A 357 1.82 0.32 -35.07
C TYR A 357 3.16 1.01 -34.80
N SER A 358 3.33 1.61 -33.61
CA SER A 358 4.58 2.26 -33.22
C SER A 358 5.71 1.26 -33.03
N VAL A 359 5.44 0.11 -32.42
CA VAL A 359 6.42 -0.97 -32.24
C VAL A 359 6.87 -1.51 -33.60
N GLU A 360 5.93 -1.81 -34.49
CA GLU A 360 6.25 -2.33 -35.83
C GLU A 360 7.05 -1.34 -36.68
N ARG A 361 6.78 -0.05 -36.52
CA ARG A 361 7.49 1.02 -37.22
C ARG A 361 8.93 1.19 -36.74
N GLU A 362 9.18 1.12 -35.43
CA GLU A 362 10.47 1.50 -34.84
C GLU A 362 11.38 0.28 -34.59
N PHE A 363 10.80 -0.85 -34.17
CA PHE A 363 11.54 -2.07 -33.83
C PHE A 363 11.47 -3.11 -34.96
N GLY A 364 10.30 -3.35 -35.54
CA GLY A 364 10.08 -4.30 -36.64
C GLY A 364 8.78 -5.10 -36.46
N ALA A 365 8.38 -5.84 -37.50
CA ALA A 365 7.11 -6.57 -37.50
C ALA A 365 7.00 -7.58 -36.34
N ILE A 366 5.86 -7.57 -35.63
CA ILE A 366 5.61 -8.47 -34.51
C ILE A 366 5.23 -9.84 -35.08
N SER A 367 5.96 -10.87 -34.70
CA SER A 367 5.73 -12.25 -35.18
C SER A 367 4.88 -13.08 -34.23
N GLU A 368 4.93 -12.78 -32.95
CA GLU A 368 4.28 -13.52 -31.87
C GLU A 368 4.03 -12.59 -30.68
N ILE A 369 2.99 -12.89 -29.91
CA ILE A 369 2.69 -12.27 -28.61
C ILE A 369 2.74 -13.39 -27.58
N MET A 370 3.66 -13.29 -26.64
CA MET A 370 3.75 -14.19 -25.49
C MET A 370 2.80 -13.66 -24.42
N GLU A 371 1.62 -14.28 -24.31
CA GLU A 371 0.57 -13.85 -23.39
C GLU A 371 0.96 -14.03 -21.92
N ASP A 372 0.55 -13.09 -21.10
CA ASP A 372 0.54 -13.21 -19.66
C ASP A 372 -0.70 -13.94 -19.19
N ASN A 373 -0.49 -15.02 -18.43
CA ASN A 373 -1.57 -15.88 -17.92
C ASN A 373 -1.74 -15.72 -16.40
N ASP A 374 -1.05 -14.76 -15.78
CA ASP A 374 -1.20 -14.43 -14.38
C ASP A 374 -2.40 -13.50 -14.18
N ASP A 375 -3.11 -13.65 -13.07
CA ASP A 375 -4.28 -12.83 -12.71
C ASP A 375 -3.85 -11.56 -11.93
N SER A 376 -2.63 -11.10 -12.16
CA SER A 376 -2.03 -9.94 -11.50
C SER A 376 -2.68 -8.61 -11.90
N VAL A 377 -2.53 -7.59 -11.03
CA VAL A 377 -2.98 -6.20 -11.27
C VAL A 377 -2.36 -5.61 -12.55
N LEU A 378 -1.22 -6.10 -13.00
CA LEU A 378 -0.68 -5.76 -14.32
C LEU A 378 -0.67 -7.02 -15.18
N LYS A 379 -1.42 -7.00 -16.29
CA LYS A 379 -1.28 -8.02 -17.33
C LYS A 379 -0.20 -7.56 -18.31
N CYS A 380 0.95 -8.24 -18.34
CA CYS A 380 2.10 -7.81 -19.12
C CYS A 380 2.48 -8.83 -20.19
N ASP A 381 1.86 -8.71 -21.37
CA ASP A 381 2.21 -9.53 -22.53
C ASP A 381 3.61 -9.14 -23.07
N VAL A 382 4.23 -9.98 -23.90
CA VAL A 382 5.52 -9.66 -24.53
C VAL A 382 5.44 -9.83 -26.04
N PHE A 383 5.67 -8.75 -26.78
CA PHE A 383 5.82 -8.75 -28.23
C PHE A 383 7.17 -9.33 -28.65
N VAL A 384 7.15 -10.20 -29.66
CA VAL A 384 8.34 -10.84 -30.22
C VAL A 384 8.58 -10.33 -31.64
N VAL A 385 9.64 -9.53 -31.81
CA VAL A 385 10.13 -9.07 -33.11
C VAL A 385 11.32 -9.93 -33.52
N PRO A 386 11.26 -10.66 -34.65
CA PRO A 386 12.33 -11.55 -35.08
C PRO A 386 13.47 -10.82 -35.80
N PRO A 387 14.65 -11.44 -35.93
CA PRO A 387 15.74 -10.94 -36.76
C PRO A 387 15.32 -10.68 -38.21
N ASN A 388 15.91 -9.68 -38.84
CA ASN A 388 15.72 -9.34 -40.25
C ASN A 388 17.06 -8.94 -40.91
N GLU A 389 17.03 -8.56 -42.19
CA GLU A 389 18.25 -8.25 -42.96
C GLU A 389 19.07 -7.09 -42.37
N ASP A 390 18.43 -6.16 -41.66
CA ASP A 390 19.07 -4.99 -41.05
C ASP A 390 19.43 -5.20 -39.57
N LYS A 391 18.79 -6.17 -38.90
CA LYS A 391 18.92 -6.44 -37.45
C LYS A 391 19.03 -7.95 -37.20
N ASP A 392 20.23 -8.44 -36.91
CA ASP A 392 20.50 -9.87 -36.66
C ASP A 392 20.26 -10.28 -35.19
N TYR A 393 19.14 -9.87 -34.62
CA TYR A 393 18.74 -10.15 -33.23
C TYR A 393 17.21 -10.15 -33.08
N TYR A 394 16.72 -10.86 -32.07
CA TYR A 394 15.34 -10.74 -31.59
C TYR A 394 15.20 -9.48 -30.74
N THR A 395 14.05 -8.81 -30.79
CA THR A 395 13.66 -7.80 -29.79
C THR A 395 12.39 -8.27 -29.09
N LEU A 396 12.46 -8.39 -27.77
CA LEU A 396 11.31 -8.63 -26.91
C LEU A 396 10.88 -7.31 -26.29
N ILE A 397 9.59 -7.00 -26.28
CA ILE A 397 9.05 -5.73 -25.78
C ILE A 397 7.84 -6.01 -24.93
N THR A 398 7.77 -5.46 -23.72
CA THR A 398 6.56 -5.56 -22.89
C THR A 398 5.38 -4.86 -23.57
N SER A 399 4.19 -5.38 -23.32
CA SER A 399 2.91 -4.81 -23.76
C SER A 399 1.94 -4.93 -22.59
N GLY A 400 1.95 -3.92 -21.74
CA GLY A 400 1.12 -3.87 -20.54
C GLY A 400 1.63 -2.88 -19.52
N LEU A 401 2.96 -2.79 -19.33
CA LEU A 401 3.57 -1.86 -18.38
C LEU A 401 3.17 -0.41 -18.65
N GLY A 402 3.16 0.00 -19.92
CA GLY A 402 2.85 1.38 -20.29
C GLY A 402 1.36 1.71 -20.21
N ALA A 403 0.49 0.72 -19.97
CA ALA A 403 -0.91 0.98 -19.64
C ALA A 403 -1.02 1.60 -18.24
N TYR A 404 -0.15 1.18 -17.32
CA TYR A 404 -0.07 1.70 -15.95
C TYR A 404 0.69 3.04 -15.93
N LYS A 405 0.12 4.01 -15.20
CA LYS A 405 0.75 5.30 -14.92
C LYS A 405 1.54 5.17 -13.61
N MET A 406 2.87 5.17 -13.72
CA MET A 406 3.75 5.01 -12.57
C MET A 406 3.64 6.20 -11.61
N GLU A 407 3.81 5.92 -10.32
CA GLU A 407 3.89 6.96 -9.30
C GLU A 407 5.25 7.67 -9.37
N MET A 408 5.21 8.96 -9.69
CA MET A 408 6.41 9.78 -9.85
C MET A 408 6.62 10.67 -8.64
N PRO A 409 7.85 10.80 -8.10
CA PRO A 409 8.13 11.76 -7.05
C PRO A 409 8.08 13.18 -7.61
N GLY A 410 7.13 14.00 -7.14
CA GLY A 410 7.00 15.42 -7.52
C GLY A 410 6.70 15.70 -9.00
N ASP A 411 6.85 16.95 -9.42
CA ASP A 411 6.62 17.41 -10.81
C ASP A 411 7.85 17.18 -11.71
N ILE A 412 8.47 16.00 -11.64
CA ILE A 412 9.69 15.70 -12.41
C ILE A 412 9.31 15.32 -13.86
N PRO A 413 10.01 15.83 -14.89
CA PRO A 413 9.65 15.62 -16.31
C PRO A 413 10.05 14.23 -16.85
N TYR A 414 10.01 13.18 -16.02
CA TYR A 414 10.24 11.81 -16.48
C TYR A 414 8.99 11.20 -17.10
N ALA A 415 9.17 10.08 -17.80
CA ALA A 415 8.08 9.37 -18.45
C ALA A 415 7.25 8.59 -17.43
N GLU A 416 5.98 8.96 -17.28
CA GLU A 416 5.02 8.30 -16.38
C GLU A 416 4.45 6.99 -16.93
N ASN A 417 4.60 6.71 -18.24
CA ASN A 417 4.22 5.46 -18.88
C ASN A 417 5.37 4.93 -19.74
N ILE A 418 5.76 3.67 -19.55
CA ILE A 418 6.94 3.09 -20.22
C ILE A 418 6.69 1.65 -20.67
N GLU A 419 7.45 1.19 -21.66
CA GLU A 419 7.63 -0.23 -21.96
C GLU A 419 9.11 -0.60 -21.93
N LEU A 420 9.40 -1.83 -21.52
CA LEU A 420 10.75 -2.39 -21.47
C LEU A 420 11.02 -3.20 -22.73
N ALA A 421 12.25 -3.14 -23.23
CA ALA A 421 12.72 -3.92 -24.36
C ALA A 421 14.02 -4.64 -24.05
N ILE A 422 14.26 -5.81 -24.63
CA ILE A 422 15.57 -6.48 -24.58
C ILE A 422 15.87 -7.12 -25.94
N ASN A 423 17.10 -6.96 -26.42
CA ASN A 423 17.52 -7.60 -27.67
C ASN A 423 18.33 -8.87 -27.37
N LEU A 424 17.89 -10.00 -27.92
CA LEU A 424 18.53 -11.30 -27.75
C LEU A 424 19.19 -11.74 -29.07
N PRO A 425 20.30 -12.47 -29.04
CA PRO A 425 21.01 -12.86 -30.25
C PRO A 425 20.12 -13.69 -31.18
N ALA A 426 20.34 -13.66 -32.50
CA ALA A 426 19.56 -14.46 -33.46
C ALA A 426 19.59 -15.98 -33.19
N SER A 427 20.54 -16.46 -32.37
CA SER A 427 20.60 -17.85 -31.91
C SER A 427 19.66 -18.18 -30.74
N TRP A 428 18.99 -17.20 -30.14
CA TRP A 428 18.01 -17.42 -29.08
C TRP A 428 16.81 -18.21 -29.59
N ASN A 429 16.25 -19.08 -28.75
CA ASN A 429 15.15 -19.96 -29.12
C ASN A 429 13.86 -19.61 -28.35
N PRO A 430 12.86 -18.97 -28.99
CA PRO A 430 11.60 -18.57 -28.34
C PRO A 430 10.76 -19.76 -27.84
N ASN A 431 10.98 -20.97 -28.38
CA ASN A 431 10.21 -22.17 -28.02
C ASN A 431 10.90 -23.04 -26.96
N SER A 432 12.05 -22.58 -26.44
CA SER A 432 12.83 -23.31 -25.46
C SER A 432 12.24 -23.17 -24.06
N HIS A 433 12.35 -24.22 -23.26
CA HIS A 433 12.00 -24.20 -21.84
C HIS A 433 13.25 -24.28 -20.95
N GLU A 434 14.44 -24.13 -21.54
CA GLU A 434 15.70 -24.10 -20.79
C GLU A 434 15.89 -22.71 -20.15
N GLU A 435 16.41 -22.70 -18.93
CA GLU A 435 16.57 -21.48 -18.11
C GLU A 435 17.31 -20.35 -18.85
N LYS A 436 18.33 -20.69 -19.65
CA LYS A 436 19.12 -19.75 -20.47
C LYS A 436 18.31 -19.00 -21.54
N ASP A 437 17.16 -19.53 -21.93
CA ASP A 437 16.30 -18.96 -22.98
C ASP A 437 15.02 -18.33 -22.40
N VAL A 438 14.60 -18.69 -21.18
CA VAL A 438 13.33 -18.22 -20.58
C VAL A 438 13.54 -16.99 -19.68
N TRP A 439 14.74 -16.81 -19.10
CA TRP A 439 14.97 -15.75 -18.10
C TRP A 439 14.63 -14.34 -18.59
N ALA A 440 14.85 -14.03 -19.88
CA ALA A 440 14.64 -12.69 -20.41
C ALA A 440 13.16 -12.28 -20.37
N VAL A 441 12.27 -13.19 -20.74
CA VAL A 441 10.81 -12.99 -20.66
C VAL A 441 10.38 -12.86 -19.19
N GLN A 442 10.89 -13.73 -18.32
CA GLN A 442 10.57 -13.69 -16.89
C GLN A 442 11.00 -12.37 -16.24
N TRP A 443 12.21 -11.90 -16.52
CA TRP A 443 12.71 -10.64 -15.96
C TRP A 443 12.00 -9.42 -16.52
N LEU A 444 11.59 -9.40 -17.79
CA LEU A 444 10.73 -8.34 -18.31
C LEU A 444 9.42 -8.24 -17.51
N LYS A 445 8.75 -9.37 -17.26
CA LYS A 445 7.50 -9.41 -16.48
C LYS A 445 7.72 -9.03 -15.01
N ASN A 446 8.74 -9.61 -14.37
CA ASN A 446 9.07 -9.31 -12.98
C ASN A 446 9.35 -7.81 -12.77
N ILE A 447 10.12 -7.19 -13.68
CA ILE A 447 10.48 -5.77 -13.59
C ILE A 447 9.27 -4.89 -13.91
N ALA A 448 8.44 -5.28 -14.88
CA ALA A 448 7.19 -4.58 -15.18
C ALA A 448 6.21 -4.57 -13.99
N ALA A 449 6.23 -5.59 -13.13
CA ALA A 449 5.39 -5.61 -11.93
C ALA A 449 5.85 -4.65 -10.82
N LEU A 450 7.12 -4.20 -10.83
CA LEU A 450 7.69 -3.42 -9.72
C LEU A 450 6.94 -2.10 -9.45
N PRO A 451 6.62 -1.26 -10.46
CA PRO A 451 5.92 0.01 -10.22
C PRO A 451 4.58 -0.16 -9.53
N VAL A 452 3.86 -1.22 -9.90
CA VAL A 452 2.54 -1.55 -9.34
C VAL A 452 2.66 -2.15 -7.94
N THR A 453 3.64 -3.05 -7.75
CA THR A 453 3.80 -3.80 -6.49
C THR A 453 4.35 -2.93 -5.36
N TYR A 454 5.26 -2.01 -5.70
CA TYR A 454 6.04 -1.25 -4.72
C TYR A 454 5.80 0.25 -4.78
N HIS A 455 4.76 0.71 -5.51
CA HIS A 455 4.44 2.14 -5.68
C HIS A 455 5.68 2.95 -6.07
N THR A 456 6.37 2.50 -7.12
CA THR A 456 7.67 3.06 -7.55
C THR A 456 7.66 3.37 -9.05
N TYR A 457 8.78 3.89 -9.56
CA TYR A 457 8.93 4.21 -10.98
C TYR A 457 10.25 3.69 -11.56
N LEU A 458 10.24 3.45 -12.87
CA LEU A 458 11.38 3.02 -13.65
C LEU A 458 11.77 4.12 -14.63
N SER A 459 13.05 4.48 -14.65
CA SER A 459 13.58 5.52 -15.53
C SER A 459 14.96 5.18 -16.08
N GLY A 460 15.39 5.92 -17.10
CA GLY A 460 16.72 5.78 -17.69
C GLY A 460 17.82 5.95 -16.63
N GLY A 461 18.80 5.05 -16.64
CA GLY A 461 19.90 5.01 -15.68
C GLY A 461 19.60 4.28 -14.37
N HIS A 462 18.36 3.88 -14.10
CA HIS A 462 18.04 3.03 -12.95
C HIS A 462 18.71 1.65 -13.11
N SER A 463 19.13 1.07 -11.99
CA SER A 463 19.69 -0.27 -11.91
C SER A 463 18.75 -1.22 -11.16
N ILE A 464 18.62 -2.45 -11.64
CA ILE A 464 17.82 -3.51 -11.03
C ILE A 464 18.76 -4.65 -10.62
N PRO A 465 19.12 -4.79 -9.34
CA PRO A 465 19.89 -5.93 -8.85
C PRO A 465 18.99 -7.17 -8.81
N ILE A 466 19.55 -8.34 -9.14
CA ILE A 466 18.79 -9.61 -9.12
C ILE A 466 19.20 -10.56 -7.99
N GLY A 467 20.08 -10.11 -7.08
CA GLY A 467 20.53 -10.88 -5.91
C GLY A 467 21.37 -12.13 -6.25
N GLY A 468 21.93 -12.21 -7.46
CA GLY A 468 22.65 -13.38 -7.96
C GLY A 468 23.13 -13.19 -9.40
N LYS A 469 23.40 -14.28 -10.12
CA LYS A 469 23.75 -14.25 -11.55
C LYS A 469 22.55 -14.66 -12.40
N ILE A 470 22.38 -14.01 -13.56
CA ILE A 470 21.42 -14.46 -14.57
C ILE A 470 21.88 -15.84 -15.05
N PRO A 471 21.01 -16.86 -15.04
CA PRO A 471 21.36 -18.23 -15.38
C PRO A 471 22.07 -18.36 -16.74
N GLY A 472 23.22 -19.04 -16.73
CA GLY A 472 24.03 -19.24 -17.93
C GLY A 472 24.85 -18.02 -18.35
N THR A 473 24.93 -16.98 -17.52
CA THR A 473 25.73 -15.77 -17.76
C THR A 473 26.51 -15.36 -16.51
N ASP A 474 27.37 -14.35 -16.65
CA ASP A 474 28.07 -13.69 -15.54
C ASP A 474 27.45 -12.32 -15.17
N PHE A 475 26.30 -11.97 -15.76
CA PHE A 475 25.58 -10.74 -15.43
C PHE A 475 24.85 -10.87 -14.09
N VAL A 476 24.81 -9.77 -13.33
CA VAL A 476 24.31 -9.75 -11.94
C VAL A 476 23.12 -8.80 -11.73
N GLY A 477 22.70 -8.13 -12.79
CA GLY A 477 21.63 -7.15 -12.74
C GLY A 477 21.45 -6.48 -14.09
N PHE A 478 20.62 -5.44 -14.09
CA PHE A 478 20.30 -4.67 -15.28
C PHE A 478 20.46 -3.17 -15.05
N VAL A 479 20.76 -2.43 -16.11
CA VAL A 479 20.64 -0.97 -16.18
C VAL A 479 19.66 -0.62 -17.30
N LEU A 480 18.77 0.33 -17.05
CA LEU A 480 17.81 0.82 -18.05
C LEU A 480 18.47 1.87 -18.95
N ALA A 481 18.62 1.57 -20.24
CA ALA A 481 19.09 2.52 -21.23
C ALA A 481 17.91 3.04 -22.06
N HIS A 482 17.91 4.30 -22.49
CA HIS A 482 16.86 4.79 -23.39
C HIS A 482 16.85 4.00 -24.71
N CYS A 483 15.69 3.67 -25.25
CA CYS A 483 15.58 3.26 -26.65
C CYS A 483 15.65 4.52 -27.53
N LEU A 484 16.71 4.62 -28.33
CA LEU A 484 16.99 5.77 -29.17
C LEU A 484 16.91 5.40 -30.65
N LYS A 485 16.39 6.33 -31.46
CA LYS A 485 16.46 6.30 -32.92
C LYS A 485 17.40 7.38 -33.44
N PHE A 486 18.13 7.04 -34.50
CA PHE A 486 19.02 7.96 -35.20
C PHE A 486 18.19 8.78 -36.20
N VAL A 487 18.10 10.09 -35.97
CA VAL A 487 17.40 11.03 -36.86
C VAL A 487 18.37 11.62 -37.89
N LYS A 488 19.64 11.79 -37.51
CA LYS A 488 20.79 12.12 -38.36
C LYS A 488 22.03 11.37 -37.85
N GLU A 489 23.15 11.44 -38.60
CA GLU A 489 24.41 10.72 -38.30
C GLU A 489 24.86 10.85 -36.83
N ASP A 490 24.72 12.03 -36.22
CA ASP A 490 25.12 12.29 -34.82
C ASP A 490 23.94 12.75 -33.93
N GLU A 491 22.69 12.60 -34.37
CA GLU A 491 21.50 13.10 -33.65
C GLU A 491 20.55 11.96 -33.32
N THR A 492 20.47 11.62 -32.02
CA THR A 492 19.57 10.60 -31.49
C THR A 492 18.37 11.21 -30.78
N GLN A 493 17.23 10.54 -30.85
CA GLN A 493 16.02 10.90 -30.09
C GLN A 493 15.42 9.66 -29.42
N PRO A 494 14.77 9.80 -28.26
CA PRO A 494 14.04 8.70 -27.66
C PRO A 494 12.92 8.22 -28.59
N ILE A 495 12.73 6.90 -28.63
CA ILE A 495 11.58 6.27 -29.24
C ILE A 495 10.40 6.47 -28.28
N ILE A 496 9.33 7.08 -28.80
CA ILE A 496 8.10 7.38 -28.06
C ILE A 496 6.92 6.97 -28.93
N ALA A 497 6.00 6.20 -28.39
CA ALA A 497 4.71 5.92 -28.99
C ALA A 497 3.65 6.88 -28.43
N GLN A 498 2.96 7.60 -29.30
CA GLN A 498 1.80 8.39 -28.91
C GLN A 498 0.57 7.50 -29.11
N VAL A 499 -0.04 7.02 -28.02
CA VAL A 499 -1.13 6.02 -28.09
C VAL A 499 -2.52 6.65 -27.92
N SER A 500 -2.61 7.83 -27.31
CA SER A 500 -3.81 8.67 -27.25
C SER A 500 -3.43 10.15 -27.30
N GLU A 501 -4.35 11.10 -27.11
CA GLU A 501 -4.01 12.54 -27.04
C GLU A 501 -3.14 12.89 -25.81
N ASP A 502 -3.36 12.17 -24.71
CA ASP A 502 -2.78 12.41 -23.39
C ASP A 502 -1.72 11.39 -22.97
N LYS A 503 -1.64 10.22 -23.61
CA LYS A 503 -0.73 9.13 -23.22
C LYS A 503 0.43 8.93 -24.21
N LYS A 504 1.65 8.96 -23.66
CA LYS A 504 2.91 8.72 -24.37
C LYS A 504 3.68 7.61 -23.70
N ILE A 505 4.11 6.63 -24.48
CA ILE A 505 4.86 5.47 -24.01
C ILE A 505 6.32 5.64 -24.39
N HIS A 506 7.20 5.73 -23.40
CA HIS A 506 8.65 5.72 -23.60
C HIS A 506 9.19 4.29 -23.56
N PHE A 507 10.26 4.01 -24.29
CA PHE A 507 10.86 2.68 -24.32
C PHE A 507 12.26 2.68 -23.70
N TYR A 508 12.55 1.67 -22.89
CA TYR A 508 13.86 1.47 -22.27
C TYR A 508 14.41 0.07 -22.55
N TYR A 509 15.67 -0.01 -22.95
CA TYR A 509 16.39 -1.27 -23.04
C TYR A 509 16.82 -1.75 -21.66
N LEU A 510 16.43 -2.98 -21.32
CA LEU A 510 16.94 -3.74 -20.21
C LEU A 510 18.34 -4.26 -20.57
N THR A 511 19.39 -3.62 -20.05
CA THR A 511 20.79 -3.91 -20.41
C THR A 511 21.47 -4.72 -19.30
N PRO A 512 21.80 -6.01 -19.50
CA PRO A 512 22.49 -6.81 -18.49
C PRO A 512 23.91 -6.31 -18.24
N VAL A 513 24.30 -6.23 -16.96
CA VAL A 513 25.59 -5.69 -16.53
C VAL A 513 26.36 -6.68 -15.65
N PHE A 514 27.68 -6.64 -15.75
CA PHE A 514 28.57 -7.32 -14.82
C PHE A 514 28.62 -6.60 -13.48
N GLN A 515 29.16 -7.25 -12.44
CA GLN A 515 29.26 -6.65 -11.12
C GLN A 515 30.09 -5.37 -11.14
N GLU A 516 31.26 -5.41 -11.77
CA GLU A 516 32.18 -4.27 -11.85
C GLU A 516 31.59 -3.09 -12.65
N GLU A 517 30.69 -3.36 -13.59
CA GLU A 517 29.97 -2.33 -14.35
C GLU A 517 28.87 -1.68 -13.52
N LEU A 518 28.12 -2.48 -12.76
CA LEU A 518 27.11 -1.99 -11.82
C LEU A 518 27.77 -1.13 -10.74
N ASP A 519 28.85 -1.63 -10.15
CA ASP A 519 29.69 -0.95 -9.18
C ASP A 519 30.19 0.40 -9.71
N TYR A 520 30.76 0.41 -10.93
CA TYR A 520 31.22 1.64 -11.57
C TYR A 520 30.09 2.65 -11.78
N LYS A 521 28.90 2.18 -12.19
CA LYS A 521 27.71 3.03 -12.35
C LYS A 521 27.27 3.65 -11.03
N LEU A 522 27.25 2.88 -9.95
CA LEU A 522 26.80 3.36 -8.65
C LEU A 522 27.74 4.43 -8.09
N GLU A 523 29.03 4.35 -8.38
CA GLU A 523 30.01 5.35 -7.94
C GLU A 523 30.11 6.58 -8.87
N HIS A 524 29.99 6.39 -10.19
CA HIS A 524 30.29 7.45 -11.18
C HIS A 524 29.11 7.98 -12.00
N SER A 525 27.94 7.31 -11.97
CA SER A 525 26.71 7.54 -12.78
C SER A 525 26.48 6.57 -13.95
N ALA A 526 25.23 6.53 -14.42
CA ALA A 526 24.83 5.74 -15.60
C ALA A 526 25.45 6.26 -16.90
N ASP A 527 25.54 7.59 -17.07
CA ASP A 527 26.15 8.20 -18.26
C ASP A 527 27.63 7.80 -18.37
N ALA A 528 28.36 7.78 -17.25
CA ALA A 528 29.75 7.34 -17.22
C ALA A 528 29.91 5.86 -17.61
N LEU A 529 28.97 4.99 -17.23
CA LEU A 529 28.95 3.59 -17.67
C LEU A 529 28.62 3.49 -19.18
N PHE A 530 27.67 4.27 -19.67
CA PHE A 530 27.34 4.28 -21.10
C PHE A 530 28.50 4.80 -21.96
N ASP A 531 29.27 5.77 -21.47
CA ASP A 531 30.52 6.19 -22.11
C ASP A 531 31.53 5.03 -22.18
N LYS A 532 31.63 4.19 -21.14
CA LYS A 532 32.48 2.98 -21.17
C LYS A 532 32.02 1.97 -22.20
N PHE A 533 30.70 1.79 -22.37
CA PHE A 533 30.15 0.96 -23.44
C PHE A 533 30.53 1.48 -24.81
N ILE A 534 30.44 2.80 -25.03
CA ILE A 534 30.86 3.44 -26.29
C ILE A 534 32.37 3.28 -26.52
N GLU A 535 33.21 3.52 -25.49
CA GLU A 535 34.67 3.38 -25.57
C GLU A 535 35.14 1.97 -25.96
N HIS A 536 34.35 0.95 -25.62
CA HIS A 536 34.65 -0.46 -25.88
C HIS A 536 33.83 -1.06 -27.01
N ASP A 537 33.19 -0.22 -27.84
CA ASP A 537 32.40 -0.62 -29.00
C ASP A 537 31.28 -1.63 -28.66
N VAL A 538 30.68 -1.52 -27.46
CA VAL A 538 29.49 -2.31 -27.12
C VAL A 538 28.35 -1.88 -28.05
N PRO A 539 27.72 -2.80 -28.79
CA PRO A 539 26.72 -2.44 -29.79
C PRO A 539 25.56 -1.63 -29.21
N TYR A 540 25.08 -0.65 -29.98
CA TYR A 540 23.85 0.07 -29.71
C TYR A 540 22.90 -0.03 -30.92
N PRO A 541 21.64 -0.49 -30.76
CA PRO A 541 21.00 -0.88 -29.51
C PRO A 541 21.68 -2.11 -28.87
N PRO A 542 21.67 -2.22 -27.52
CA PRO A 542 22.37 -3.29 -26.82
C PRO A 542 21.76 -4.64 -27.17
N VAL A 543 22.61 -5.58 -27.60
CA VAL A 543 22.26 -6.99 -27.82
C VAL A 543 22.91 -7.80 -26.72
N VAL A 544 22.15 -8.69 -26.08
CA VAL A 544 22.68 -9.54 -25.01
C VAL A 544 23.70 -10.51 -25.61
N GLU A 545 24.98 -10.18 -25.42
CA GLU A 545 26.10 -11.02 -25.79
C GLU A 545 26.79 -11.55 -24.53
N VAL A 546 26.53 -12.82 -24.20
CA VAL A 546 27.03 -13.47 -22.98
C VAL A 546 28.57 -13.51 -22.92
N LEU A 547 29.23 -13.44 -24.08
CA LEU A 547 30.69 -13.48 -24.19
C LEU A 547 31.34 -12.09 -24.33
N ARG A 548 30.57 -11.00 -24.23
CA ARG A 548 31.14 -9.65 -24.30
C ARG A 548 32.11 -9.43 -23.13
N PRO A 549 33.21 -8.69 -23.31
CA PRO A 549 34.07 -8.33 -22.20
C PRO A 549 33.33 -7.43 -21.22
N ASN A 550 33.71 -7.54 -19.95
CA ASN A 550 33.34 -6.58 -18.91
C ASN A 550 34.13 -5.28 -19.16
N VAL A 551 33.43 -4.17 -19.44
CA VAL A 551 34.09 -2.89 -19.79
C VAL A 551 34.71 -2.18 -18.58
N CYS A 552 34.39 -2.68 -17.39
CA CYS A 552 34.94 -2.24 -16.11
C CYS A 552 35.75 -3.36 -15.44
N GLU A 553 36.29 -4.32 -16.19
CA GLU A 553 37.06 -5.44 -15.62
C GLU A 553 38.16 -4.94 -14.67
N GLY A 554 38.16 -5.44 -13.44
CA GLY A 554 39.12 -5.07 -12.40
C GLY A 554 38.82 -3.75 -11.69
N TYR A 555 37.68 -3.11 -11.98
CA TYR A 555 37.18 -2.01 -11.16
C TYR A 555 36.83 -2.53 -9.76
N VAL A 556 37.14 -1.72 -8.76
CA VAL A 556 36.87 -2.00 -7.36
C VAL A 556 36.35 -0.71 -6.75
N PRO A 557 35.13 -0.67 -6.21
CA PRO A 557 34.58 0.53 -5.58
C PRO A 557 35.49 1.09 -4.50
N ASP A 558 35.60 2.41 -4.42
CA ASP A 558 36.30 3.06 -3.33
C ASP A 558 35.46 3.00 -2.06
N GLU A 559 36.03 2.44 -0.99
CA GLU A 559 35.38 2.38 0.32
C GLU A 559 35.51 3.73 1.01
N ASN A 560 34.39 4.38 1.32
CA ASN A 560 34.35 5.63 2.06
C ASN A 560 33.43 5.54 3.28
N ILE A 561 33.99 5.14 4.42
CA ILE A 561 33.28 4.98 5.69
C ILE A 561 32.71 6.30 6.26
N HIS A 562 33.09 7.45 5.71
CA HIS A 562 32.69 8.78 6.17
C HIS A 562 31.49 9.35 5.39
N LEU A 563 30.94 8.63 4.40
CA LEU A 563 29.81 9.13 3.60
C LEU A 563 28.62 9.57 4.46
N LEU A 564 28.30 8.78 5.49
CA LEU A 564 27.18 9.12 6.37
C LEU A 564 27.45 10.32 7.29
N ASP A 565 28.71 10.76 7.46
CA ASP A 565 29.04 11.95 8.26
C ASP A 565 28.52 13.25 7.61
N GLU A 566 28.19 13.21 6.31
CA GLU A 566 27.64 14.34 5.54
C GLU A 566 26.11 14.47 5.66
N ILE A 567 25.45 13.44 6.21
CA ILE A 567 23.99 13.39 6.34
C ILE A 567 23.55 13.86 7.74
N GLN A 568 22.54 14.72 7.78
CA GLN A 568 21.77 14.98 8.99
C GLN A 568 20.53 14.09 9.00
N TRP A 569 20.31 13.35 10.07
CA TRP A 569 19.15 12.48 10.18
C TRP A 569 18.63 12.37 11.61
N ALA A 570 17.30 12.30 11.72
CA ALA A 570 16.59 12.05 12.95
C ALA A 570 15.77 10.76 12.81
N PHE A 571 16.00 9.82 13.72
CA PHE A 571 15.19 8.62 13.83
C PHE A 571 13.75 8.96 14.23
N ASN A 572 12.80 8.19 13.71
CA ASN A 572 11.37 8.27 13.93
C ASN A 572 10.75 6.87 13.74
N GLU A 573 9.44 6.74 13.99
CA GLU A 573 8.77 5.43 14.02
C GLU A 573 8.34 4.92 12.62
N ASN A 574 8.56 5.69 11.55
CA ASN A 574 8.21 5.24 10.21
C ASN A 574 9.10 4.06 9.78
N ILE A 575 8.47 3.04 9.19
CA ILE A 575 9.19 1.96 8.52
C ILE A 575 9.21 2.27 7.03
N TYR A 576 10.41 2.32 6.46
CA TYR A 576 10.56 2.52 5.03
C TYR A 576 10.85 1.18 4.34
N GLU A 577 9.94 0.77 3.47
CA GLU A 577 10.09 -0.46 2.66
C GLU A 577 10.81 -0.19 1.33
N SER A 578 10.81 1.07 0.87
CA SER A 578 11.47 1.53 -0.36
C SER A 578 12.69 2.38 -0.05
N LEU A 579 13.83 2.01 -0.64
CA LEU A 579 15.08 2.78 -0.53
C LEU A 579 14.93 4.20 -1.09
N MET A 580 14.11 4.38 -2.13
CA MET A 580 13.89 5.69 -2.76
C MET A 580 12.97 6.56 -1.92
N ASN A 581 11.90 6.00 -1.35
CA ASN A 581 11.02 6.75 -0.44
C ASN A 581 11.79 7.18 0.81
N PHE A 582 12.71 6.32 1.29
CA PHE A 582 13.63 6.68 2.36
C PHE A 582 14.59 7.79 1.93
N TRP A 583 15.16 7.71 0.71
CA TRP A 583 16.04 8.76 0.19
C TRP A 583 15.34 10.11 0.14
N ASP A 584 14.11 10.15 -0.37
CA ASP A 584 13.32 11.38 -0.46
C ASP A 584 13.05 11.96 0.94
N ALA A 585 12.81 11.11 1.94
CA ALA A 585 12.67 11.55 3.32
C ALA A 585 13.99 12.14 3.86
N VAL A 586 15.14 11.49 3.57
CA VAL A 586 16.47 11.99 3.95
C VAL A 586 16.78 13.33 3.28
N VAL A 587 16.55 13.46 1.97
CA VAL A 587 16.72 14.71 1.22
C VAL A 587 15.82 15.79 1.80
N GLY A 588 14.52 15.53 1.92
CA GLY A 588 13.57 16.50 2.46
C GLY A 588 13.88 16.93 3.90
N TYR A 589 14.44 16.04 4.72
CA TYR A 589 14.93 16.41 6.05
C TYR A 589 16.16 17.31 5.99
N ASN A 590 17.16 16.96 5.17
CA ASN A 590 18.39 17.73 5.02
C ASN A 590 18.13 19.12 4.43
N GLU A 591 17.25 19.23 3.43
CA GLU A 591 16.80 20.51 2.87
C GLU A 591 16.17 21.42 3.94
N LYS A 592 15.29 20.87 4.79
CA LYS A 592 14.68 21.61 5.91
C LYS A 592 15.71 22.08 6.93
N MET A 593 16.79 21.32 7.11
CA MET A 593 17.91 21.68 7.99
C MET A 593 18.93 22.61 7.33
N GLY A 594 18.75 22.94 6.04
CA GLY A 594 19.68 23.75 5.27
C GLY A 594 21.00 23.03 4.92
N ASN A 595 20.99 21.70 4.93
CA ASN A 595 22.09 20.86 4.44
C ASN A 595 21.80 20.47 2.98
N ASP A 596 22.62 20.98 2.06
CA ASP A 596 22.47 20.76 0.63
C ASP A 596 23.18 19.46 0.22
N LEU A 597 22.43 18.53 -0.38
CA LEU A 597 22.90 17.22 -0.81
C LEU A 597 23.00 17.09 -2.34
N GLU A 598 22.97 18.19 -3.10
CA GLU A 598 22.99 18.18 -4.57
C GLU A 598 24.18 17.39 -5.16
N GLU A 599 25.36 17.46 -4.55
CA GLU A 599 26.56 16.73 -5.00
C GLU A 599 26.80 15.39 -4.25
N TYR A 600 25.93 15.01 -3.33
CA TYR A 600 26.11 13.81 -2.52
C TYR A 600 25.69 12.55 -3.27
N ASN A 601 26.52 11.51 -3.26
CA ASN A 601 26.20 10.21 -3.85
C ASN A 601 25.76 9.20 -2.76
N PRO A 602 24.45 8.96 -2.58
CA PRO A 602 23.95 8.00 -1.58
C PRO A 602 24.29 6.55 -1.89
N PHE A 603 24.60 6.23 -3.15
CA PHE A 603 24.87 4.88 -3.62
C PHE A 603 26.35 4.51 -3.58
N ALA A 604 27.21 5.43 -3.15
CA ALA A 604 28.63 5.16 -3.00
C ALA A 604 28.89 4.09 -1.92
N THR A 605 29.97 3.33 -2.12
CA THR A 605 30.29 2.17 -1.27
C THR A 605 30.78 2.62 0.11
N LEU A 606 30.03 2.24 1.16
CA LEU A 606 30.41 2.43 2.55
C LEU A 606 31.31 1.29 3.05
N PHE A 607 30.99 0.05 2.68
CA PHE A 607 31.79 -1.14 2.99
C PHE A 607 31.88 -2.09 1.79
N ARG A 608 33.05 -2.68 1.56
CA ARG A 608 33.24 -3.72 0.53
C ARG A 608 32.71 -5.11 0.93
N SER A 609 31.84 -5.18 1.93
CA SER A 609 31.19 -6.39 2.41
C SER A 609 29.68 -6.28 2.16
N PRO A 610 29.00 -7.36 1.72
CA PRO A 610 27.55 -7.36 1.57
C PRO A 610 26.83 -7.49 2.92
N LYS A 611 27.57 -7.61 4.03
CA LYS A 611 27.02 -7.76 5.37
C LYS A 611 27.65 -6.75 6.31
N VAL A 612 26.87 -6.24 7.24
CA VAL A 612 27.35 -5.40 8.34
C VAL A 612 26.71 -5.88 9.63
N LYS A 613 27.51 -6.00 10.69
CA LYS A 613 27.00 -6.23 12.04
C LYS A 613 26.86 -4.90 12.75
N LEU A 614 25.62 -4.47 12.97
CA LEU A 614 25.30 -3.22 13.64
C LEU A 614 25.01 -3.48 15.12
N LEU A 615 25.84 -2.91 15.98
CA LEU A 615 25.65 -2.88 17.42
C LEU A 615 25.02 -1.53 17.81
N TYR A 616 23.93 -1.56 18.56
CA TYR A 616 23.31 -0.33 19.05
C TYR A 616 22.65 -0.56 20.42
N GLU A 617 22.45 0.53 21.16
CA GLU A 617 21.69 0.51 22.41
C GLU A 617 20.31 1.14 22.17
N ALA A 618 19.25 0.50 22.66
CA ALA A 618 17.90 1.06 22.67
C ALA A 618 17.10 0.53 23.87
N TRP A 619 15.90 1.06 24.08
CA TRP A 619 14.99 0.61 25.14
C TRP A 619 13.86 -0.24 24.55
N ILE A 620 13.62 -1.41 25.14
CA ILE A 620 12.60 -2.39 24.70
C ILE A 620 11.79 -2.94 25.88
N GLU A 621 10.54 -3.29 25.65
CA GLU A 621 9.64 -3.95 26.60
C GLU A 621 9.93 -5.45 26.70
N SER A 622 10.17 -6.09 25.56
CA SER A 622 10.32 -7.55 25.45
C SER A 622 11.17 -7.94 24.23
N GLU A 623 11.48 -9.24 24.09
CA GLU A 623 12.14 -9.79 22.90
C GLU A 623 11.26 -9.73 21.64
N GLU A 624 9.95 -9.48 21.77
CA GLU A 624 9.01 -9.42 20.62
C GLU A 624 9.26 -8.19 19.72
N GLN A 625 9.97 -7.17 20.21
CA GLN A 625 10.37 -6.00 19.42
C GLN A 625 11.65 -6.22 18.60
N LEU A 626 12.33 -7.36 18.75
CA LEU A 626 13.49 -7.67 17.94
C LEU A 626 13.03 -8.09 16.54
N TRP A 627 13.63 -7.48 15.53
CA TRP A 627 13.45 -7.94 14.16
C TRP A 627 14.07 -9.33 13.98
N GLU A 628 13.66 -10.06 12.94
CA GLU A 628 14.19 -11.42 12.67
C GLU A 628 15.72 -11.45 12.46
N TYR A 629 16.29 -10.32 12.03
CA TYR A 629 17.73 -10.12 11.84
C TYR A 629 18.47 -9.62 13.09
N GLU A 630 17.78 -9.48 14.23
CA GLU A 630 18.31 -8.96 15.49
C GLU A 630 18.44 -10.02 16.57
N LYS A 631 19.36 -9.77 17.50
CA LYS A 631 19.46 -10.53 18.74
C LYS A 631 20.01 -9.67 19.86
N LEU A 632 19.62 -10.01 21.08
CA LEU A 632 20.22 -9.42 22.28
C LEU A 632 21.65 -9.91 22.48
N VAL A 633 22.53 -8.97 22.84
CA VAL A 633 23.89 -9.30 23.28
C VAL A 633 23.86 -9.99 24.64
N ASP A 634 22.98 -9.53 25.55
CA ASP A 634 22.71 -10.17 26.84
C ASP A 634 21.21 -10.39 27.07
N THR A 635 20.77 -11.64 27.06
CA THR A 635 19.37 -12.02 27.34
C THR A 635 19.03 -11.95 28.84
N SER A 636 20.02 -11.73 29.71
CA SER A 636 19.81 -11.63 31.15
C SER A 636 19.18 -10.31 31.60
N ILE A 637 19.07 -9.31 30.71
CA ILE A 637 18.53 -7.98 31.02
C ILE A 637 17.12 -8.03 31.62
N PHE A 638 16.27 -8.95 31.16
CA PHE A 638 14.89 -9.12 31.66
C PHE A 638 14.80 -9.72 33.07
N LYS A 639 15.93 -10.12 33.66
CA LYS A 639 15.99 -10.52 35.08
C LYS A 639 16.09 -9.32 36.02
N ASN A 640 16.47 -8.16 35.50
CA ASN A 640 16.52 -6.91 36.25
C ASN A 640 15.11 -6.29 36.30
N SER A 641 14.91 -5.26 37.12
CA SER A 641 13.67 -4.48 37.05
C SER A 641 13.76 -3.52 35.84
N PRO A 642 12.67 -3.38 35.06
CA PRO A 642 12.61 -2.37 34.02
C PRO A 642 12.67 -0.95 34.63
N ASN A 643 12.84 0.06 33.78
CA ASN A 643 12.71 1.46 34.18
C ASN A 643 11.25 1.83 34.52
N GLU A 644 11.01 3.11 34.80
CA GLU A 644 9.69 3.61 35.19
C GLU A 644 8.61 3.46 34.10
N ASP A 645 9.03 3.37 32.83
CA ASP A 645 8.16 3.17 31.68
C ASP A 645 7.96 1.68 31.33
N GLY A 646 8.53 0.76 32.11
CA GLY A 646 8.44 -0.68 31.83
C GLY A 646 9.47 -1.18 30.81
N LEU A 647 10.47 -0.38 30.45
CA LEU A 647 11.47 -0.69 29.44
C LEU A 647 12.80 -1.17 30.01
N TYR A 648 13.48 -2.02 29.26
CA TYR A 648 14.82 -2.53 29.52
C TYR A 648 15.81 -1.89 28.56
N LYS A 649 16.92 -1.37 29.09
CA LYS A 649 18.04 -0.94 28.25
C LYS A 649 18.69 -2.19 27.66
N ALA A 650 18.62 -2.33 26.35
CA ALA A 650 19.14 -3.45 25.59
C ALA A 650 20.32 -3.02 24.72
N GLU A 651 21.35 -3.87 24.68
CA GLU A 651 22.37 -3.83 23.64
C GLU A 651 22.00 -4.89 22.60
N ILE A 652 21.77 -4.44 21.38
CA ILE A 652 21.20 -5.23 20.28
C ILE A 652 22.23 -5.33 19.16
N LEU A 653 22.36 -6.53 18.61
CA LEU A 653 23.18 -6.82 17.44
C LEU A 653 22.28 -7.19 16.26
N ALA A 654 22.23 -6.33 15.25
CA ALA A 654 21.57 -6.56 13.98
C ALA A 654 22.56 -7.09 12.94
N LEU A 655 22.14 -8.09 12.14
CA LEU A 655 22.85 -8.52 10.93
C LEU A 655 22.20 -7.88 9.71
N CYS A 656 22.77 -6.77 9.24
CA CYS A 656 22.32 -6.08 8.06
C CYS A 656 22.90 -6.73 6.81
N GLU A 657 22.07 -6.97 5.79
CA GLU A 657 22.49 -7.60 4.53
C GLU A 657 22.09 -6.73 3.32
N SER A 658 23.00 -6.65 2.34
CA SER A 658 22.79 -5.98 1.05
C SER A 658 22.48 -7.03 -0.01
N LEU A 659 21.62 -6.66 -0.97
CA LEU A 659 21.41 -7.45 -2.19
C LEU A 659 22.56 -7.29 -3.20
N GLU A 660 23.42 -6.30 -2.96
CA GLU A 660 24.63 -6.02 -3.73
C GLU A 660 25.86 -6.59 -2.99
N PRO A 661 26.98 -6.90 -3.69
CA PRO A 661 28.21 -7.37 -3.05
C PRO A 661 28.89 -6.36 -2.12
N THR A 662 28.51 -5.08 -2.22
CA THR A 662 28.95 -4.02 -1.32
C THR A 662 27.77 -3.48 -0.52
N PHE A 663 28.10 -2.81 0.59
CA PHE A 663 27.14 -2.06 1.39
C PHE A 663 27.27 -0.58 1.04
N ASN A 664 26.25 0.00 0.40
CA ASN A 664 26.23 1.42 0.08
C ASN A 664 25.71 2.26 1.27
N ALA A 665 25.97 3.57 1.22
CA ALA A 665 25.68 4.48 2.32
C ALA A 665 24.18 4.55 2.66
N ILE A 666 23.31 4.75 1.67
CA ILE A 666 21.87 4.86 1.91
C ILE A 666 21.25 3.57 2.44
N THR A 667 21.66 2.40 1.91
CA THR A 667 21.20 1.11 2.43
C THR A 667 21.62 0.94 3.88
N MET A 668 22.84 1.34 4.26
CA MET A 668 23.25 1.32 5.67
C MET A 668 22.38 2.23 6.54
N LEU A 669 22.12 3.47 6.10
CA LEU A 669 21.30 4.40 6.87
C LEU A 669 19.85 3.91 7.01
N LEU A 670 19.29 3.27 5.97
CA LEU A 670 17.97 2.64 6.01
C LEU A 670 17.94 1.50 7.05
N TRP A 671 18.94 0.61 7.01
CA TRP A 671 19.06 -0.48 7.99
C TRP A 671 19.13 0.05 9.42
N ILE A 672 19.93 1.09 9.66
CA ILE A 672 20.04 1.73 10.97
C ILE A 672 18.68 2.31 11.40
N HIS A 673 18.01 3.03 10.50
CA HIS A 673 16.72 3.65 10.79
C HIS A 673 15.63 2.61 11.12
N ASN A 674 15.41 1.63 10.25
CA ASN A 674 14.39 0.60 10.46
C ASN A 674 14.71 -0.30 11.68
N SER A 675 15.98 -0.52 12.02
CA SER A 675 16.33 -1.25 13.25
C SER A 675 15.84 -0.53 14.51
N LEU A 676 15.79 0.81 14.45
CA LEU A 676 15.41 1.69 15.54
C LEU A 676 13.94 2.11 15.55
N SER A 677 13.20 1.96 14.43
CA SER A 677 11.86 2.53 14.28
C SER A 677 10.81 1.98 15.26
N ASN A 678 10.98 0.75 15.73
CA ASN A 678 10.11 0.13 16.74
C ASN A 678 10.74 0.08 18.14
N LYS A 679 11.81 0.87 18.39
CA LYS A 679 12.57 0.90 19.64
C LYS A 679 12.44 2.28 20.29
N GLU A 680 12.48 2.33 21.62
CA GLU A 680 12.46 3.60 22.34
C GLU A 680 13.89 4.18 22.46
N LEU A 681 14.07 5.43 22.05
CA LEU A 681 15.36 6.13 22.01
C LEU A 681 15.45 7.30 23.00
N TYR A 682 14.32 7.73 23.57
CA TYR A 682 14.19 8.94 24.40
C TYR A 682 14.78 10.18 23.69
N GLU A 683 15.82 10.77 24.26
CA GLU A 683 16.48 11.96 23.69
C GLU A 683 17.48 11.57 22.60
N ASN A 684 17.94 10.32 22.50
CA ASN A 684 19.03 9.91 21.60
C ASN A 684 18.54 9.57 20.19
N ILE A 685 17.91 10.53 19.52
CA ILE A 685 17.18 10.36 18.26
C ILE A 685 17.91 10.95 17.05
N PHE A 686 19.08 11.57 17.21
CA PHE A 686 19.86 12.08 16.09
C PHE A 686 20.97 11.11 15.71
N PHE A 687 21.14 10.89 14.41
CA PHE A 687 22.27 10.13 13.90
C PHE A 687 23.57 10.93 14.06
N GLU A 688 24.55 10.38 14.77
CA GLU A 688 25.88 10.98 14.98
C GLU A 688 27.01 10.12 14.37
N GLY A 689 26.67 9.28 13.39
CA GLY A 689 27.61 8.38 12.75
C GLY A 689 27.71 7.02 13.46
N PHE A 690 28.81 6.32 13.19
CA PHE A 690 29.12 5.04 13.83
C PHE A 690 30.62 4.96 14.16
N ALA A 691 31.04 3.90 14.85
CA ALA A 691 32.44 3.52 15.00
C ALA A 691 32.64 2.09 14.51
N ILE A 692 33.81 1.79 13.94
CA ILE A 692 34.17 0.43 13.55
C ILE A 692 34.85 -0.23 14.75
N GLU A 693 34.20 -1.25 15.30
CA GLU A 693 34.70 -2.02 16.45
C GLU A 693 35.67 -3.13 16.00
N GLY A 694 35.51 -3.62 14.78
CA GLY A 694 36.38 -4.62 14.18
C GLY A 694 35.80 -5.25 12.92
N TYR A 695 36.40 -6.37 12.51
CA TYR A 695 35.95 -7.18 11.39
C TYR A 695 35.93 -8.65 11.81
N GLU A 696 34.93 -9.39 11.33
CA GLU A 696 34.85 -10.83 11.44
C GLU A 696 35.88 -11.52 10.51
N GLU A 697 36.09 -12.83 10.67
CA GLU A 697 37.05 -13.60 9.86
C GLU A 697 36.72 -13.59 8.36
N ASP A 698 35.44 -13.45 8.00
CA ASP A 698 34.95 -13.36 6.62
C ASP A 698 34.99 -11.93 6.05
N GLY A 699 35.47 -10.96 6.84
CA GLY A 699 35.56 -9.56 6.44
C GLY A 699 34.30 -8.73 6.70
N THR A 700 33.27 -9.28 7.35
CA THR A 700 32.09 -8.50 7.77
C THR A 700 32.48 -7.47 8.84
N PRO A 701 32.30 -6.16 8.61
CA PRO A 701 32.53 -5.13 9.62
C PRO A 701 31.53 -5.25 10.77
N VAL A 702 32.02 -4.98 11.98
CA VAL A 702 31.22 -4.78 13.20
C VAL A 702 31.28 -3.30 13.54
N ILE A 703 30.13 -2.63 13.52
CA ILE A 703 30.02 -1.21 13.79
C ILE A 703 29.14 -0.95 15.00
N SER A 704 29.48 0.06 15.80
CA SER A 704 28.62 0.57 16.87
C SER A 704 27.98 1.89 16.47
N LEU A 705 26.67 2.00 16.58
CA LEU A 705 25.94 3.22 16.29
C LEU A 705 26.23 4.32 17.31
N LYS A 706 26.34 5.56 16.84
CA LYS A 706 26.38 6.75 17.70
C LYS A 706 25.09 7.55 17.49
N VAL A 707 24.45 7.84 18.61
CA VAL A 707 23.20 8.59 18.67
C VAL A 707 23.34 9.79 19.57
N GLY A 708 22.75 10.91 19.15
CA GLY A 708 22.82 12.22 19.78
C GLY A 708 21.49 12.74 20.29
N THR A 709 21.56 13.72 21.19
CA THR A 709 20.42 14.39 21.86
C THR A 709 20.04 15.73 21.26
#